data_AF-A0A5N5T153-F1
#
_entry.id   AF-A0A5N5T153-F1
#
_cell.length_a   1.000
_cell.length_b   1.000
_cell.length_c   1.000
_cell.angle_alpha   90.00
_cell.angle_beta   90.00
_cell.angle_gamma   90.00
#
_symmetry.space_group_name_H-M   'P 1'
#
loop_
_entity.id
_entity.type
_entity.pdbx_description
1 polymer ?
#
loop_
_entity_poly.entity_id
_entity_poly.type
_entity_poly.pdbx_seq_one_letter_code
_entity_poly.pdbx_strand_id
1 'polypeptide(L)'
;MKRKQMKLGPISRKLGYGVFLASDGSYEEDLIVPDTVTEWVGRAVCVHPSKGVGVSNPATFKTFKEFFVDLTLPPSVKRGEIFHVKISVFNYLNDSLPIWLILKSPDDKFDILADTGSEGGSGVKTACVPANDKTVVSIRIQAREVGDVNISVKAEVMENATDSCGSGNVQQKRDILIKPIRVNFEGFLVEETQFKFVCTNDSENVLETWNVTAPDSIVPDSARGFAAVVGDLLGPTVENLGNLVQMPYGCGEQNMINFAPNIFVVQYLRASNQDDEDIADRAIEFMKQGYQRELNYRHSDGSFSVFGESDASGSTWLTAFVLKCFGQASAYIAVDQNDLNLTSEWLKSLQNDDGCFESVGRLFNKAMQGGVDSESPSLLTAYVMISLIEAGESNNSTVISEALSCINDAETTTNPYSLAIKAYALALAKSPDTQAILDELMNISTNSDVGLYWEFPNQYESSNGVAVETASYAVLAILTYTQSFSDYSYMKHVLPIIKWINTQRNGQGGFVSTQDTIIALQALAAFQKLLSVSGGPTDLTVSVTMENVSKTFSINEQNKLLQQSVAFPTVPISITFDVDGEGCALLQAVLRYNVQEGEINEAFSLNVTTTTEPGATCETKRIKVCTAYILPDNKSNMAIIEIDVVSGYIPERADLDELVGNGTGLFKRKEIDVSKVKIYVEEITAEEICLSFRIRKGPDVENPKPGTVKVYDYYKPENQASKRYTLPPPTECAD
;
A
#
# COMPACT_ATOMS: atom_id res chain seq x y z
N MET A 1 7.88 37.02 3.58
CA MET A 1 8.82 35.89 3.47
C MET A 1 8.18 34.68 4.13
N LYS A 2 7.81 33.68 3.33
CA LYS A 2 7.08 32.47 3.78
C LYS A 2 7.99 31.65 4.70
N ARG A 3 7.58 31.44 5.96
CA ARG A 3 8.20 30.52 6.91
C ARG A 3 7.73 29.10 6.59
N LYS A 4 8.62 28.19 6.18
CA LYS A 4 8.33 26.75 6.16
C LYS A 4 8.61 26.20 7.57
N GLN A 5 7.57 26.05 8.38
CA GLN A 5 7.63 25.28 9.62
C GLN A 5 7.52 23.80 9.24
N MET A 6 8.58 23.04 9.46
CA MET A 6 8.53 21.58 9.34
C MET A 6 7.82 21.05 10.60
N LYS A 7 6.55 20.66 10.50
CA LYS A 7 5.84 20.00 11.61
C LYS A 7 6.53 18.66 11.89
N LEU A 8 7.01 18.49 13.12
CA LEU A 8 7.67 17.28 13.59
C LEU A 8 6.63 16.18 13.86
N GLY A 9 6.89 14.97 13.37
CA GLY A 9 6.23 13.76 13.88
C GLY A 9 6.78 13.36 15.25
N PRO A 10 6.05 12.51 16.00
CA PRO A 10 6.32 12.21 17.42
C PRO A 10 7.65 11.51 17.75
N ILE A 11 8.51 11.20 16.76
CA ILE A 11 9.78 10.46 16.96
C ILE A 11 10.96 11.08 16.16
N SER A 12 10.91 12.36 15.77
CA SER A 12 12.06 12.99 15.12
C SER A 12 13.17 13.30 16.12
N ARG A 13 14.30 12.58 16.03
CA ARG A 13 15.53 12.82 16.83
C ARG A 13 16.43 13.94 16.28
N LYS A 14 15.92 14.78 15.37
CA LYS A 14 16.67 15.88 14.75
C LYS A 14 15.84 17.16 14.77
N LEU A 15 16.44 18.22 15.34
CA LEU A 15 15.98 19.60 15.23
C LEU A 15 16.86 20.28 14.19
N GLY A 16 16.26 20.75 13.09
CA GLY A 16 16.97 21.45 12.02
C GLY A 16 16.24 22.73 11.65
N TYR A 17 16.92 23.87 11.76
CA TYR A 17 16.37 25.19 11.47
C TYR A 17 17.38 26.02 10.66
N GLY A 18 16.87 26.81 9.73
CA GLY A 18 17.64 27.84 9.03
C GLY A 18 17.21 29.21 9.53
N VAL A 19 18.16 30.02 9.99
CA VAL A 19 17.90 31.37 10.53
C VAL A 19 18.84 32.39 9.90
N PHE A 20 18.34 33.61 9.70
CA PHE A 20 19.15 34.76 9.31
C PHE A 20 19.49 35.55 10.56
N LEU A 21 20.77 35.78 10.80
CA LEU A 21 21.24 36.58 11.93
C LEU A 21 20.91 38.06 11.71
N ALA A 22 20.52 38.75 12.77
CA ALA A 22 20.30 40.19 12.74
C ALA A 22 21.64 40.95 12.56
N SER A 23 21.57 42.27 12.38
CA SER A 23 22.75 43.13 12.19
C SER A 23 23.74 43.11 13.36
N ASP A 24 23.29 42.70 14.55
CA ASP A 24 24.12 42.51 15.74
C ASP A 24 24.85 41.14 15.77
N GLY A 25 24.58 40.27 14.79
CA GLY A 25 25.19 38.95 14.68
C GLY A 25 24.64 37.91 15.66
N SER A 26 23.53 38.20 16.34
CA SER A 26 22.94 37.30 17.33
C SER A 26 21.53 36.84 16.93
N TYR A 27 21.14 35.66 17.42
CA TYR A 27 19.81 35.11 17.31
C TYR A 27 19.55 34.23 18.53
N GLU A 28 18.41 34.45 19.18
CA GLU A 28 17.99 33.71 20.36
C GLU A 28 16.53 33.29 20.18
N GLU A 29 16.23 32.03 20.48
CA GLU A 29 14.89 31.46 20.39
C GLU A 29 14.71 30.43 21.51
N ASP A 30 13.62 30.57 22.25
CA ASP A 30 13.23 29.62 23.27
C ASP A 30 12.51 28.43 22.62
N LEU A 31 13.11 27.25 22.74
CA LEU A 31 12.54 26.00 22.24
C LEU A 31 12.29 25.03 23.40
N ILE A 32 11.16 24.33 23.34
CA ILE A 32 10.87 23.25 24.27
C ILE A 32 11.60 22.00 23.77
N VAL A 33 12.48 21.45 24.61
CA VAL A 33 13.20 20.22 24.28
C VAL A 33 12.23 19.04 24.30
N PRO A 34 12.33 18.08 23.37
CA PRO A 34 11.49 16.89 23.38
C PRO A 34 11.60 16.14 24.70
N ASP A 35 10.48 15.59 25.15
CA ASP A 35 10.35 14.86 26.40
C ASP A 35 10.96 13.45 26.28
N THR A 36 12.29 13.38 26.25
CA THR A 36 13.04 12.14 26.08
C THR A 36 14.35 12.17 26.84
N VAL A 37 14.80 11.00 27.30
CA VAL A 37 16.08 10.83 27.99
C VAL A 37 17.17 10.61 26.94
N THR A 38 17.94 11.65 26.61
CA THR A 38 19.02 11.56 25.62
C THR A 38 20.06 12.67 25.82
N GLU A 39 21.24 12.45 25.25
CA GLU A 39 22.22 13.50 25.02
C GLU A 39 21.94 14.16 23.67
N TRP A 40 21.79 15.48 23.67
CA TRP A 40 21.60 16.30 22.49
C TRP A 40 22.93 16.92 22.10
N VAL A 41 23.28 16.78 20.82
CA VAL A 41 24.49 17.36 20.24
C VAL A 41 24.09 18.35 19.16
N GLY A 42 24.24 19.64 19.43
CA GLY A 42 23.98 20.74 18.50
C GLY A 42 25.23 21.11 17.71
N ARG A 43 25.07 21.39 16.42
CA ARG A 43 26.10 21.98 15.55
C ARG A 43 25.46 23.06 14.70
N ALA A 44 26.16 24.17 14.51
CA ALA A 44 25.74 25.24 13.63
C ALA A 44 26.71 25.39 12.46
N VAL A 45 26.15 25.65 11.28
CA VAL A 45 26.90 26.05 10.09
C VAL A 45 26.35 27.39 9.63
N CYS A 46 27.23 28.38 9.51
CA CYS A 46 26.89 29.74 9.09
C CYS A 46 27.54 30.04 7.75
N VAL A 47 26.83 30.75 6.88
CA VAL A 47 27.35 31.18 5.57
C VAL A 47 27.24 32.70 5.49
N HIS A 48 28.37 33.39 5.33
CA HIS A 48 28.43 34.84 5.19
C HIS A 48 28.94 35.23 3.80
N PRO A 49 28.27 36.16 3.07
CA PRO A 49 28.63 36.50 1.68
C PRO A 49 30.10 36.90 1.46
N SER A 50 30.71 37.58 2.43
CA SER A 50 32.12 38.02 2.34
C SER A 50 33.11 37.26 3.21
N LYS A 51 32.64 36.47 4.19
CA LYS A 51 33.50 35.75 5.14
C LYS A 51 33.50 34.23 4.93
N GLY A 52 32.69 33.74 3.99
CA GLY A 52 32.60 32.32 3.65
C GLY A 52 31.82 31.52 4.69
N VAL A 53 32.16 30.24 4.80
CA VAL A 53 31.48 29.27 5.67
C VAL A 53 32.18 29.18 7.02
N GLY A 54 31.42 29.27 8.10
CA GLY A 54 31.86 29.00 9.47
C GLY A 54 31.14 27.80 10.04
N VAL A 55 31.85 26.94 10.77
CA VAL A 55 31.29 25.77 11.45
C VAL A 55 31.55 25.91 12.95
N SER A 56 30.52 25.74 13.77
CA SER A 56 30.66 25.81 15.22
C SER A 56 31.26 24.52 15.77
N ASN A 57 31.90 24.62 16.95
CA ASN A 57 32.16 23.42 17.75
C ASN A 57 30.82 22.79 18.17
N PRO A 58 30.76 21.45 18.36
CA PRO A 58 29.58 20.80 18.87
C PRO A 58 29.28 21.26 20.30
N ALA A 59 28.05 21.65 20.57
CA ALA A 59 27.54 21.91 21.92
C ALA A 59 26.69 20.72 22.37
N THR A 60 26.87 20.27 23.61
CA THR A 60 26.15 19.10 24.13
C THR A 60 25.38 19.45 25.39
N PHE A 61 24.16 18.95 25.50
CA PHE A 61 23.39 19.00 26.73
C PHE A 61 22.58 17.71 26.90
N LYS A 62 22.32 17.30 28.14
CA LYS A 62 21.59 16.06 28.42
C LYS A 62 20.20 16.40 28.95
N THR A 63 19.17 15.80 28.37
CA THR A 63 17.85 15.76 28.97
C THR A 63 17.68 14.44 29.70
N PHE A 64 17.30 14.54 30.97
CA PHE A 64 17.11 13.38 31.83
C PHE A 64 15.91 13.61 32.73
N LYS A 65 14.98 12.66 32.73
CA LYS A 65 13.89 12.59 33.70
C LYS A 65 14.31 11.65 34.82
N GLU A 66 14.32 12.17 36.04
CA GLU A 66 14.68 11.39 37.24
C GLU A 66 13.59 10.38 37.63
N PHE A 67 12.35 10.60 37.19
CA PHE A 67 11.20 9.73 37.43
C PHE A 67 10.34 9.65 36.17
N PHE A 68 10.11 8.45 35.64
CA PHE A 68 9.29 8.24 34.44
C PHE A 68 8.72 6.82 34.35
N VAL A 69 7.69 6.67 33.52
CA VAL A 69 7.01 5.40 33.24
C VAL A 69 7.33 4.93 31.82
N ASP A 70 7.47 3.62 31.64
CA ASP A 70 7.51 2.97 30.33
C ASP A 70 6.58 1.75 30.26
N LEU A 71 6.10 1.44 29.05
CA LEU A 71 5.15 0.35 28.78
C LEU A 71 5.75 -0.66 27.81
N THR A 72 5.85 -1.90 28.28
CA THR A 72 6.14 -3.07 27.44
C THR A 72 4.82 -3.70 27.00
N LEU A 73 4.49 -3.53 25.72
CA LEU A 73 3.27 -4.01 25.08
C LEU A 73 3.62 -5.03 23.99
N PRO A 74 2.76 -6.03 23.73
CA PRO A 74 2.90 -6.85 22.53
C PRO A 74 2.76 -5.97 21.26
N PRO A 75 3.39 -6.35 20.13
CA PRO A 75 3.34 -5.56 18.89
C PRO A 75 1.90 -5.31 18.40
N SER A 76 1.05 -6.34 18.48
CA SER A 76 -0.38 -6.28 18.20
C SER A 76 -1.11 -7.37 18.99
N VAL A 77 -2.42 -7.20 19.11
CA VAL A 77 -3.34 -8.19 19.72
C VAL A 77 -4.59 -8.33 18.87
N LYS A 78 -5.37 -9.38 19.11
CA LYS A 78 -6.67 -9.62 18.49
C LYS A 78 -7.79 -9.29 19.46
N ARG A 79 -8.94 -8.86 18.94
CA ARG A 79 -10.11 -8.55 19.76
C ARG A 79 -10.51 -9.74 20.64
N GLY A 80 -10.79 -9.47 21.91
CA GLY A 80 -11.18 -10.47 22.92
C GLY A 80 -10.00 -11.14 23.62
N GLU A 81 -8.76 -10.98 23.15
CA GLU A 81 -7.57 -11.45 23.86
C GLU A 81 -7.31 -10.64 25.12
N ILE A 82 -6.78 -11.32 26.14
CA ILE A 82 -6.36 -10.71 27.39
C ILE A 82 -4.83 -10.62 27.36
N PHE A 83 -4.27 -9.46 27.61
CA PHE A 83 -2.83 -9.28 27.63
C PHE A 83 -2.37 -8.47 28.83
N HIS A 84 -1.12 -8.72 29.21
CA HIS A 84 -0.51 -8.09 30.37
C HIS A 84 0.25 -6.84 29.96
N VAL A 85 -0.23 -5.68 30.39
CA VAL A 85 0.51 -4.42 30.29
C VAL A 85 1.57 -4.42 31.39
N LYS A 86 2.83 -4.64 31.01
CA LYS A 86 3.98 -4.56 31.92
C LYS A 86 4.46 -3.11 31.99
N ILE A 87 4.25 -2.50 33.14
CA ILE A 87 4.48 -1.08 33.42
C ILE A 87 5.75 -0.97 34.25
N SER A 88 6.80 -0.38 33.67
CA SER A 88 8.06 -0.13 34.37
C SER A 88 8.09 1.31 34.86
N VAL A 89 8.25 1.51 36.16
CA VAL A 89 8.44 2.85 36.75
C VAL A 89 9.88 2.96 37.22
N PHE A 90 10.59 3.96 36.70
CA PHE A 90 12.00 4.20 36.98
C PHE A 90 12.14 5.33 37.99
N ASN A 91 13.02 5.14 38.97
CA ASN A 91 13.36 6.13 39.98
C ASN A 91 14.88 6.28 40.07
N TYR A 92 15.40 7.43 39.65
CA TYR A 92 16.80 7.81 39.77
C TYR A 92 17.05 8.79 40.92
N LEU A 93 16.07 8.98 41.81
CA LEU A 93 16.27 9.71 43.06
C LEU A 93 16.92 8.80 44.12
N ASN A 94 17.47 9.44 45.16
CA ASN A 94 18.13 8.74 46.27
C ASN A 94 17.17 8.17 47.31
N ASP A 95 15.89 8.51 47.22
CA ASP A 95 14.84 8.03 48.13
C ASP A 95 13.93 7.03 47.42
N SER A 96 13.48 6.00 48.15
CA SER A 96 12.44 5.09 47.68
C SER A 96 11.09 5.81 47.65
N LEU A 97 10.36 5.68 46.54
CA LEU A 97 9.12 6.42 46.30
C LEU A 97 7.90 5.49 46.40
N PRO A 98 6.94 5.74 47.31
CA PRO A 98 5.62 5.12 47.24
C PRO A 98 4.80 5.78 46.14
N ILE A 99 4.26 5.00 45.21
CA ILE A 99 3.52 5.52 44.05
C ILE A 99 2.11 4.93 43.93
N TRP A 100 1.19 5.77 43.45
CA TRP A 100 -0.03 5.35 42.80
C TRP A 100 0.23 5.14 41.31
N LEU A 101 -0.18 3.99 40.81
CA LEU A 101 -0.16 3.65 39.41
C LEU A 101 -1.59 3.52 38.91
N ILE A 102 -1.96 4.32 37.93
CA ILE A 102 -3.33 4.44 37.45
C ILE A 102 -3.33 4.18 35.94
N LEU A 103 -3.86 3.03 35.53
CA LEU A 103 -4.13 2.69 34.14
C LEU A 103 -5.58 3.04 33.82
N LYS A 104 -5.80 3.80 32.75
CA LYS A 104 -7.13 4.19 32.26
C LYS A 104 -7.26 3.94 30.78
N SER A 105 -8.49 3.65 30.36
CA SER A 105 -8.90 3.71 28.97
C SER A 105 -9.39 5.13 28.68
N PRO A 106 -8.68 5.95 27.89
CA PRO A 106 -9.15 7.27 27.53
C PRO A 106 -10.42 7.22 26.66
N ASP A 107 -10.56 6.14 25.89
CA ASP A 107 -11.53 6.00 24.81
C ASP A 107 -12.54 4.85 25.05
N ASP A 108 -12.55 4.23 26.24
CA ASP A 108 -13.39 3.07 26.63
C ASP A 108 -13.30 1.83 25.70
N LYS A 109 -12.19 1.69 24.98
CA LYS A 109 -11.96 0.62 23.97
C LYS A 109 -11.44 -0.72 24.51
N PHE A 110 -11.19 -0.81 25.80
CA PHE A 110 -10.69 -2.03 26.46
C PHE A 110 -11.20 -2.09 27.89
N ASP A 111 -11.32 -3.32 28.39
CA ASP A 111 -11.73 -3.59 29.76
C ASP A 111 -10.52 -3.89 30.63
N ILE A 112 -10.49 -3.33 31.84
CA ILE A 112 -9.46 -3.62 32.84
C ILE A 112 -9.95 -4.80 33.68
N LEU A 113 -9.13 -5.84 33.80
CA LEU A 113 -9.49 -7.04 34.53
C LEU A 113 -8.81 -7.07 35.90
N ALA A 114 -9.43 -7.75 36.86
CA ALA A 114 -8.80 -8.06 38.14
C ALA A 114 -7.58 -9.00 37.96
N ASP A 115 -6.69 -9.00 38.95
CA ASP A 115 -5.51 -9.87 38.98
C ASP A 115 -5.87 -11.35 38.97
N THR A 116 -7.04 -11.70 39.52
CA THR A 116 -7.63 -13.04 39.51
C THR A 116 -9.11 -12.96 39.13
N GLY A 117 -9.54 -13.66 38.09
CA GLY A 117 -10.92 -13.66 37.59
C GLY A 117 -11.13 -12.83 36.32
N SER A 118 -12.39 -12.70 35.92
CA SER A 118 -12.84 -12.03 34.69
C SER A 118 -13.70 -10.78 34.94
N GLU A 119 -13.73 -10.29 36.19
CA GLU A 119 -14.55 -9.13 36.60
C GLU A 119 -13.67 -7.88 36.85
N GLY A 120 -14.30 -6.71 36.73
CA GLY A 120 -13.66 -5.40 36.56
C GLY A 120 -12.58 -5.05 37.58
N GLY A 121 -11.37 -4.79 37.08
CA GLY A 121 -10.25 -4.27 37.85
C GLY A 121 -10.32 -2.74 37.99
N SER A 122 -9.84 -2.21 39.11
CA SER A 122 -9.82 -0.75 39.35
C SER A 122 -8.87 0.02 38.44
N GLY A 123 -7.91 -0.68 37.80
CA GLY A 123 -6.79 -0.05 37.07
C GLY A 123 -5.80 0.67 37.97
N VAL A 124 -6.02 0.66 39.29
CA VAL A 124 -5.22 1.37 40.29
C VAL A 124 -4.42 0.37 41.11
N LYS A 125 -3.10 0.53 41.13
CA LYS A 125 -2.17 -0.25 41.95
C LYS A 125 -1.26 0.67 42.75
N THR A 126 -0.81 0.20 43.91
CA THR A 126 0.26 0.83 44.68
C THR A 126 1.55 0.04 44.50
N ALA A 127 2.67 0.75 44.43
CA ALA A 127 3.99 0.12 44.38
C ALA A 127 5.02 0.98 45.12
N CYS A 128 6.07 0.33 45.63
CA CYS A 128 7.27 1.00 46.12
C CYS A 128 8.34 0.92 45.02
N VAL A 129 8.88 2.06 44.59
CA VAL A 129 9.99 2.11 43.64
C VAL A 129 11.28 2.42 44.41
N PRO A 130 12.24 1.49 44.52
CA PRO A 130 13.48 1.72 45.25
C PRO A 130 14.30 2.88 44.65
N ALA A 131 15.17 3.47 45.47
CA ALA A 131 16.12 4.49 45.02
C ALA A 131 17.08 3.93 43.96
N ASN A 132 17.32 4.70 42.90
CA ASN A 132 18.19 4.33 41.77
C ASN A 132 17.85 2.97 41.12
N ASP A 133 16.58 2.58 41.14
CA ASP A 133 16.08 1.31 40.60
C ASP A 133 14.71 1.49 39.91
N LYS A 134 14.14 0.38 39.43
CA LYS A 134 12.82 0.34 38.84
C LYS A 134 11.95 -0.74 39.48
N THR A 135 10.64 -0.50 39.45
CA THR A 135 9.63 -1.50 39.79
C THR A 135 8.76 -1.79 38.57
N VAL A 136 8.43 -3.06 38.35
CA VAL A 136 7.56 -3.49 37.26
C VAL A 136 6.23 -3.98 37.84
N VAL A 137 5.13 -3.39 37.37
CA VAL A 137 3.77 -3.76 37.75
C VAL A 137 3.05 -4.25 36.51
N SER A 138 2.31 -5.35 36.63
CA SER A 138 1.53 -5.93 35.53
C SER A 138 0.03 -5.71 35.78
N ILE A 139 -0.70 -5.27 34.76
CA ILE A 139 -2.16 -5.12 34.76
C ILE A 139 -2.73 -5.87 33.55
N ARG A 140 -3.77 -6.68 33.79
CA ARG A 140 -4.47 -7.45 32.76
C ARG A 140 -5.53 -6.57 32.10
N ILE A 141 -5.52 -6.51 30.77
CA ILE A 141 -6.56 -5.80 30.00
C ILE A 141 -7.07 -6.68 28.86
N GLN A 142 -8.35 -6.52 28.52
CA GLN A 142 -8.99 -7.22 27.41
C GLN A 142 -9.35 -6.23 26.30
N ALA A 143 -8.89 -6.51 25.08
CA ALA A 143 -9.20 -5.65 23.93
C ALA A 143 -10.66 -5.84 23.49
N ARG A 144 -11.43 -4.73 23.41
CA ARG A 144 -12.84 -4.76 23.02
C ARG A 144 -13.08 -4.23 21.62
N GLU A 145 -12.46 -3.11 21.26
CA GLU A 145 -12.58 -2.51 19.93
C GLU A 145 -11.33 -2.74 19.08
N VAL A 146 -11.53 -2.83 17.76
CA VAL A 146 -10.47 -2.98 16.77
C VAL A 146 -9.95 -1.61 16.33
N GLY A 147 -8.67 -1.52 15.99
CA GLY A 147 -7.98 -0.30 15.59
C GLY A 147 -6.89 0.08 16.58
N ASP A 148 -6.48 1.34 16.55
CA ASP A 148 -5.49 1.87 17.48
C ASP A 148 -6.17 2.22 18.81
N VAL A 149 -5.79 1.49 19.86
CA VAL A 149 -6.34 1.62 21.21
C VAL A 149 -5.31 2.29 22.10
N ASN A 150 -5.63 3.48 22.61
CA ASN A 150 -4.73 4.24 23.47
C ASN A 150 -4.73 3.69 24.91
N ILE A 151 -3.56 3.30 25.41
CA ILE A 151 -3.39 2.91 26.81
C ILE A 151 -2.74 4.08 27.54
N SER A 152 -3.45 4.64 28.53
CA SER A 152 -2.95 5.74 29.36
C SER A 152 -2.54 5.22 30.74
N VAL A 153 -1.31 5.50 31.14
CA VAL A 153 -0.76 5.14 32.44
C VAL A 153 -0.20 6.38 33.12
N LYS A 154 -0.67 6.65 34.34
CA LYS A 154 -0.16 7.69 35.22
C LYS A 154 0.53 7.06 36.41
N ALA A 155 1.75 7.49 36.70
CA ALA A 155 2.41 7.22 37.98
C ALA A 155 2.54 8.54 38.76
N GLU A 156 2.18 8.51 40.04
CA GLU A 156 2.19 9.68 40.92
C GLU A 156 2.69 9.28 42.30
N VAL A 157 3.65 10.03 42.83
CA VAL A 157 4.17 9.80 44.19
C VAL A 157 3.09 10.13 45.22
N MET A 158 2.96 9.29 46.24
CA MET A 158 2.00 9.47 47.32
C MET A 158 2.47 10.57 48.27
N GLU A 159 1.55 11.42 48.75
CA GLU A 159 1.88 12.49 49.70
C GLU A 159 2.30 11.97 51.09
N ASN A 160 1.76 10.82 51.52
CA ASN A 160 2.08 10.21 52.82
C ASN A 160 2.69 8.83 52.60
N ALA A 161 3.97 8.68 52.95
CA ALA A 161 4.66 7.40 52.92
C ALA A 161 4.07 6.42 53.95
N THR A 162 3.84 5.17 53.54
CA THR A 162 3.62 4.05 54.48
C THR A 162 4.94 3.65 55.11
N ASP A 163 4.95 3.17 56.37
CA ASP A 163 6.16 2.77 57.13
C ASP A 163 7.11 1.78 56.40
N SER A 164 6.65 1.15 55.31
CA SER A 164 7.38 0.19 54.49
C SER A 164 8.13 0.76 53.27
N CYS A 165 7.94 2.04 52.89
CA CYS A 165 8.55 2.61 51.68
C CYS A 165 8.81 4.13 51.77
N GLY A 166 10.08 4.51 51.87
CA GLY A 166 10.54 5.90 51.83
C GLY A 166 10.73 6.54 53.21
N SER A 167 11.49 7.64 53.26
CA SER A 167 11.56 8.53 54.42
C SER A 167 10.42 9.55 54.29
N GLY A 168 9.67 9.83 55.36
CA GLY A 168 8.34 10.47 55.30
C GLY A 168 8.17 11.77 54.49
N ASN A 169 9.25 12.47 54.10
CA ASN A 169 9.22 13.62 53.19
C ASN A 169 9.77 13.24 51.82
N VAL A 170 8.91 12.73 50.94
CA VAL A 170 9.29 12.29 49.59
C VAL A 170 9.01 13.40 48.56
N GLN A 171 9.93 13.60 47.59
CA GLN A 171 9.72 14.57 46.50
C GLN A 171 8.50 14.18 45.65
N GLN A 172 7.58 15.12 45.46
CA GLN A 172 6.41 14.93 44.61
C GLN A 172 6.83 14.88 43.13
N LYS A 173 6.69 13.71 42.51
CA LYS A 173 6.93 13.48 41.09
C LYS A 173 5.71 12.80 40.48
N ARG A 174 5.46 13.09 39.21
CA ARG A 174 4.40 12.45 38.43
C ARG A 174 4.83 12.34 36.98
N ASP A 175 4.37 11.29 36.31
CA ASP A 175 4.57 11.09 34.88
C ASP A 175 3.33 10.42 34.27
N ILE A 176 3.03 10.76 33.02
CA ILE A 176 1.88 10.21 32.29
C ILE A 176 2.37 9.78 30.92
N LEU A 177 2.10 8.53 30.56
CA LEU A 177 2.45 7.95 29.26
C LEU A 177 1.18 7.44 28.59
N ILE A 178 0.96 7.86 27.34
CA ILE A 178 -0.09 7.34 26.48
C ILE A 178 0.59 6.64 25.31
N LYS A 179 0.30 5.35 25.13
CA LYS A 179 0.86 4.54 24.04
C LYS A 179 -0.25 3.76 23.34
N PRO A 180 -0.39 3.87 22.01
CA PRO A 180 -1.36 3.09 21.27
C PRO A 180 -0.90 1.63 21.12
N ILE A 181 -1.85 0.71 21.13
CA ILE A 181 -1.67 -0.69 20.70
C ILE A 181 -2.61 -0.99 19.53
N ARG A 182 -2.11 -1.72 18.54
CA ARG A 182 -2.91 -2.17 17.41
C ARG A 182 -3.74 -3.40 17.80
N VAL A 183 -5.06 -3.26 17.77
CA VAL A 183 -6.00 -4.37 17.91
C VAL A 183 -6.55 -4.75 16.54
N ASN A 184 -6.47 -6.02 16.18
CA ASN A 184 -6.96 -6.55 14.91
C ASN A 184 -8.15 -7.50 15.11
N PHE A 185 -8.91 -7.74 14.04
CA PHE A 185 -9.84 -8.89 14.00
C PHE A 185 -9.06 -10.20 13.87
N GLU A 186 -9.70 -11.30 14.27
CA GLU A 186 -9.24 -12.66 13.96
C GLU A 186 -9.60 -13.06 12.52
N GLY A 187 -8.98 -14.12 12.01
CA GLY A 187 -9.29 -14.65 10.67
C GLY A 187 -8.70 -13.83 9.52
N PHE A 188 -9.36 -13.86 8.36
CA PHE A 188 -8.91 -13.25 7.11
C PHE A 188 -9.83 -12.09 6.73
N LEU A 189 -9.24 -10.94 6.36
CA LEU A 189 -10.00 -9.78 5.87
C LEU A 189 -10.45 -10.03 4.44
N VAL A 190 -11.74 -9.84 4.18
CA VAL A 190 -12.35 -9.78 2.85
C VAL A 190 -12.87 -8.36 2.63
N GLU A 191 -12.59 -7.81 1.45
CA GLU A 191 -13.09 -6.51 1.01
C GLU A 191 -13.91 -6.70 -0.26
N GLU A 192 -15.13 -6.18 -0.24
CA GLU A 192 -16.02 -6.12 -1.39
C GLU A 192 -16.30 -4.66 -1.71
N THR A 193 -16.36 -4.33 -2.98
CA THR A 193 -16.61 -2.97 -3.42
C THR A 193 -17.66 -2.91 -4.51
N GLN A 194 -18.42 -1.83 -4.51
CA GLN A 194 -19.39 -1.51 -5.55
C GLN A 194 -19.15 -0.07 -5.99
N PHE A 195 -19.07 0.13 -7.31
CA PHE A 195 -18.81 1.42 -7.91
C PHE A 195 -19.77 1.69 -9.04
N LYS A 196 -20.18 2.94 -9.21
CA LYS A 196 -20.94 3.39 -10.38
C LYS A 196 -20.56 4.81 -10.76
N PHE A 197 -20.22 5.02 -12.02
CA PHE A 197 -19.96 6.33 -12.57
C PHE A 197 -21.22 6.87 -13.25
N VAL A 198 -21.74 7.99 -12.72
CA VAL A 198 -23.00 8.60 -13.10
C VAL A 198 -22.73 10.00 -13.63
N CYS A 199 -23.38 10.38 -14.73
CA CYS A 199 -23.38 11.74 -15.25
C CYS A 199 -24.83 12.19 -15.45
N THR A 200 -25.14 13.42 -15.07
CA THR A 200 -26.46 14.05 -15.20
C THR A 200 -26.34 15.46 -15.79
N ASN A 201 -27.40 15.92 -16.44
CA ASN A 201 -27.48 17.17 -17.18
C ASN A 201 -28.69 18.02 -16.73
N ASP A 202 -28.92 18.19 -15.41
CA ASP A 202 -30.03 18.94 -14.77
C ASP A 202 -31.47 18.47 -15.07
N SER A 203 -31.68 17.64 -16.08
CA SER A 203 -33.01 17.25 -16.55
C SER A 203 -33.59 16.02 -15.85
N GLU A 204 -32.74 15.15 -15.28
CA GLU A 204 -33.15 13.91 -14.64
C GLU A 204 -32.25 13.58 -13.44
N ASN A 205 -32.88 13.34 -12.29
CA ASN A 205 -32.21 12.87 -11.08
C ASN A 205 -31.92 11.38 -11.23
N VAL A 206 -30.73 10.96 -10.83
CA VAL A 206 -30.34 9.55 -10.88
C VAL A 206 -30.44 8.97 -9.47
N LEU A 207 -31.35 8.01 -9.31
CA LEU A 207 -31.57 7.27 -8.08
C LEU A 207 -30.96 5.87 -8.19
N GLU A 208 -29.99 5.58 -7.33
CA GLU A 208 -29.30 4.29 -7.27
C GLU A 208 -29.43 3.67 -5.89
N THR A 209 -29.89 2.42 -5.82
CA THR A 209 -30.04 1.70 -4.54
C THR A 209 -29.20 0.43 -4.54
N TRP A 210 -28.35 0.27 -3.52
CA TRP A 210 -27.51 -0.91 -3.34
C TRP A 210 -27.81 -1.60 -2.01
N ASN A 211 -27.91 -2.91 -2.06
CA ASN A 211 -28.04 -3.73 -0.86
C ASN A 211 -26.67 -4.32 -0.53
N VAL A 212 -26.18 -4.01 0.66
CA VAL A 212 -24.88 -4.45 1.16
C VAL A 212 -25.10 -5.43 2.29
N THR A 213 -24.71 -6.68 2.08
CA THR A 213 -24.92 -7.78 3.02
C THR A 213 -23.64 -8.60 3.13
N ALA A 214 -23.19 -8.86 4.36
CA ALA A 214 -22.09 -9.78 4.60
C ALA A 214 -22.61 -11.24 4.65
N PRO A 215 -21.78 -12.24 4.31
CA PRO A 215 -22.15 -13.65 4.47
C PRO A 215 -22.43 -14.05 5.93
N ASP A 216 -23.16 -15.15 6.15
CA ASP A 216 -23.46 -15.64 7.51
C ASP A 216 -22.22 -16.17 8.27
N SER A 217 -21.15 -16.52 7.55
CA SER A 217 -19.93 -17.17 8.08
C SER A 217 -18.84 -16.19 8.55
N ILE A 218 -19.20 -14.93 8.81
CA ILE A 218 -18.25 -13.92 9.25
C ILE A 218 -17.93 -14.01 10.75
N VAL A 219 -16.77 -13.47 11.13
CA VAL A 219 -16.44 -13.15 12.52
C VAL A 219 -17.48 -12.13 13.02
N PRO A 220 -18.14 -12.37 14.17
CA PRO A 220 -19.18 -11.49 14.69
C PRO A 220 -18.74 -10.02 14.78
N ASP A 221 -19.60 -9.07 14.44
CA ASP A 221 -19.32 -7.62 14.45
C ASP A 221 -18.06 -7.20 13.66
N SER A 222 -17.60 -8.00 12.70
CA SER A 222 -16.46 -7.64 11.84
C SER A 222 -16.88 -6.86 10.61
N ALA A 223 -18.15 -7.00 10.19
CA ALA A 223 -18.74 -6.29 9.07
C ALA A 223 -18.78 -4.79 9.34
N ARG A 224 -18.12 -4.04 8.47
CA ARG A 224 -18.01 -2.58 8.53
C ARG A 224 -17.76 -2.05 7.13
N GLY A 225 -18.01 -0.77 6.92
CA GLY A 225 -17.79 -0.20 5.61
C GLY A 225 -18.17 1.26 5.54
N PHE A 226 -18.15 1.81 4.34
CA PHE A 226 -18.55 3.18 4.08
C PHE A 226 -19.09 3.34 2.66
N ALA A 227 -19.98 4.31 2.49
CA ALA A 227 -20.29 4.86 1.17
C ALA A 227 -19.49 6.13 0.96
N ALA A 228 -19.06 6.36 -0.27
CA ALA A 228 -18.34 7.56 -0.66
C ALA A 228 -18.86 8.10 -1.99
N VAL A 229 -18.71 9.40 -2.16
CA VAL A 229 -19.08 10.14 -3.37
C VAL A 229 -17.95 11.09 -3.72
N VAL A 230 -17.67 11.22 -5.02
CA VAL A 230 -16.59 12.07 -5.52
C VAL A 230 -16.93 12.56 -6.93
N GLY A 231 -16.62 13.83 -7.23
CA GLY A 231 -16.95 14.45 -8.53
C GLY A 231 -15.94 14.16 -9.64
N ASP A 232 -14.86 13.46 -9.30
CA ASP A 232 -13.75 13.22 -10.20
C ASP A 232 -13.32 11.75 -10.17
N LEU A 233 -13.06 11.18 -11.36
CA LEU A 233 -12.60 9.80 -11.51
C LEU A 233 -11.27 9.54 -10.79
N LEU A 234 -10.42 10.55 -10.61
CA LEU A 234 -9.13 10.40 -9.94
C LEU A 234 -9.17 10.75 -8.46
N GLY A 235 -10.28 11.25 -7.92
CA GLY A 235 -10.37 11.66 -6.52
C GLY A 235 -9.96 10.56 -5.52
N PRO A 236 -10.48 9.31 -5.61
CA PRO A 236 -10.08 8.23 -4.70
C PRO A 236 -8.59 7.88 -4.80
N THR A 237 -8.03 7.99 -6.00
CA THR A 237 -6.60 7.76 -6.27
C THR A 237 -5.74 8.83 -5.61
N VAL A 238 -6.15 10.08 -5.71
CA VAL A 238 -5.44 11.24 -5.18
C VAL A 238 -5.39 11.19 -3.64
N GLU A 239 -6.50 10.86 -2.99
CA GLU A 239 -6.57 10.74 -1.53
C GLU A 239 -5.61 9.66 -1.00
N ASN A 240 -5.58 8.51 -1.69
CA ASN A 240 -4.80 7.33 -1.31
C ASN A 240 -3.45 7.21 -2.03
N LEU A 241 -2.89 8.30 -2.57
CA LEU A 241 -1.55 8.30 -3.20
C LEU A 241 -0.50 7.65 -2.28
N GLY A 242 0.21 6.65 -2.82
CA GLY A 242 1.21 5.84 -2.11
C GLY A 242 0.67 4.58 -1.41
N ASN A 243 -0.66 4.39 -1.38
CA ASN A 243 -1.33 3.23 -0.81
C ASN A 243 -2.50 2.79 -1.72
N LEU A 244 -2.32 2.81 -3.04
CA LEU A 244 -3.39 2.48 -4.01
C LEU A 244 -3.73 0.99 -4.07
N VAL A 245 -2.80 0.15 -3.64
CA VAL A 245 -2.93 -1.30 -3.65
C VAL A 245 -2.33 -1.85 -2.36
N GLN A 246 -3.07 -2.65 -1.59
CA GLN A 246 -2.64 -3.21 -0.30
C GLN A 246 -1.62 -4.35 -0.42
N MET A 247 -0.74 -4.30 -1.40
CA MET A 247 0.28 -5.31 -1.64
C MET A 247 1.66 -4.78 -1.24
N PRO A 248 2.54 -5.63 -0.68
CA PRO A 248 3.83 -5.17 -0.15
C PRO A 248 4.85 -4.88 -1.28
N TYR A 249 5.72 -3.87 -1.13
CA TYR A 249 6.42 -3.18 -2.23
C TYR A 249 7.94 -3.45 -2.31
N GLY A 250 8.31 -4.72 -2.34
CA GLY A 250 9.66 -5.18 -2.11
C GLY A 250 10.59 -5.33 -3.33
N CYS A 251 10.12 -5.16 -4.56
CA CYS A 251 10.97 -5.32 -5.76
C CYS A 251 10.81 -4.17 -6.76
N GLY A 252 11.66 -4.10 -7.80
CA GLY A 252 11.65 -2.99 -8.77
C GLY A 252 10.29 -2.79 -9.43
N GLU A 253 9.71 -3.87 -9.91
CA GLU A 253 8.35 -3.89 -10.46
C GLU A 253 7.28 -3.36 -9.49
N GLN A 254 7.37 -3.70 -8.20
CA GLN A 254 6.42 -3.22 -7.20
C GLN A 254 6.68 -1.78 -6.78
N ASN A 255 7.93 -1.33 -6.81
CA ASN A 255 8.25 0.07 -6.54
C ASN A 255 7.62 0.99 -7.60
N MET A 256 7.47 0.52 -8.84
CA MET A 256 6.81 1.26 -9.90
C MET A 256 5.33 1.58 -9.62
N ILE A 257 4.62 0.80 -8.79
CA ILE A 257 3.25 1.15 -8.38
C ILE A 257 3.17 2.41 -7.52
N ASN A 258 4.25 2.71 -6.79
CA ASN A 258 4.35 3.91 -5.97
C ASN A 258 5.01 5.06 -6.73
N PHE A 259 5.45 4.83 -7.96
CA PHE A 259 6.06 5.83 -8.83
C PHE A 259 5.09 6.28 -9.93
N ALA A 260 4.67 5.37 -10.82
CA ALA A 260 3.96 5.70 -12.05
C ALA A 260 2.60 6.40 -11.85
N PRO A 261 1.73 6.01 -10.88
CA PRO A 261 0.47 6.71 -10.66
C PRO A 261 0.62 8.21 -10.37
N ASN A 262 1.71 8.61 -9.70
CA ASN A 262 1.97 10.03 -9.42
C ASN A 262 2.21 10.84 -10.70
N ILE A 263 2.78 10.22 -11.74
CA ILE A 263 2.98 10.87 -13.05
C ILE A 263 1.63 11.25 -13.64
N PHE A 264 0.70 10.29 -13.69
CA PHE A 264 -0.62 10.49 -14.29
C PHE A 264 -1.49 11.45 -13.49
N VAL A 265 -1.37 11.43 -12.16
CA VAL A 265 -2.03 12.43 -11.30
C VAL A 265 -1.50 13.84 -11.60
N VAL A 266 -0.18 14.04 -11.69
CA VAL A 266 0.40 15.36 -12.01
C VAL A 266 0.07 15.80 -13.44
N GLN A 267 0.10 14.88 -14.41
CA GLN A 267 -0.34 15.14 -15.79
C GLN A 267 -1.79 15.61 -15.83
N TYR A 268 -2.66 14.93 -15.08
CA TYR A 268 -4.07 15.28 -14.97
C TYR A 268 -4.26 16.67 -14.35
N LEU A 269 -3.72 16.92 -13.14
CA LEU A 269 -3.91 18.18 -12.41
C LEU A 269 -3.49 19.39 -13.25
N ARG A 270 -2.34 19.28 -13.94
CA ARG A 270 -1.85 20.34 -14.83
C ARG A 270 -2.72 20.51 -16.07
N ALA A 271 -3.25 19.44 -16.63
CA ALA A 271 -4.07 19.49 -17.83
C ALA A 271 -5.50 19.99 -17.57
N SER A 272 -6.04 19.72 -16.37
CA SER A 272 -7.36 20.16 -15.95
C SER A 272 -7.35 21.53 -15.26
N ASN A 273 -6.17 22.18 -15.18
CA ASN A 273 -5.96 23.46 -14.50
C ASN A 273 -6.44 23.46 -13.03
N GLN A 274 -6.35 22.28 -12.38
CA GLN A 274 -6.62 22.07 -10.97
C GLN A 274 -5.31 22.17 -10.21
N ASP A 275 -4.87 23.41 -9.95
CA ASP A 275 -3.63 23.73 -9.23
C ASP A 275 -3.77 23.51 -7.71
N ASP A 276 -4.00 22.27 -7.30
CA ASP A 276 -3.78 21.89 -5.91
C ASP A 276 -2.27 21.68 -5.69
N GLU A 277 -1.59 22.75 -5.23
CA GLU A 277 -0.14 22.75 -4.96
C GLU A 277 0.27 21.65 -3.97
N ASP A 278 -0.56 21.35 -2.96
CA ASP A 278 -0.22 20.39 -1.91
C ASP A 278 -0.24 18.95 -2.46
N ILE A 279 -1.23 18.62 -3.28
CA ILE A 279 -1.34 17.30 -3.93
C ILE A 279 -0.21 17.13 -4.96
N ALA A 280 0.06 18.15 -5.77
CA ALA A 280 1.14 18.12 -6.75
C ALA A 280 2.51 17.97 -6.09
N ASP A 281 2.79 18.72 -5.01
CA ASP A 281 4.05 18.61 -4.26
C ASP A 281 4.23 17.22 -3.64
N ARG A 282 3.16 16.65 -3.07
CA ARG A 282 3.16 15.29 -2.51
C ARG A 282 3.45 14.24 -3.59
N ALA A 283 2.78 14.34 -4.74
CA ALA A 283 3.00 13.43 -5.87
C ALA A 283 4.44 13.54 -6.41
N ILE A 284 4.99 14.76 -6.52
CA ILE A 284 6.38 15.01 -6.94
C ILE A 284 7.38 14.42 -5.94
N GLU A 285 7.13 14.55 -4.65
CA GLU A 285 8.00 13.98 -3.61
C GLU A 285 7.99 12.44 -3.66
N PHE A 286 6.82 11.81 -3.83
CA PHE A 286 6.73 10.37 -4.06
C PHE A 286 7.40 9.93 -5.35
N MET A 287 7.29 10.70 -6.44
CA MET A 287 8.05 10.42 -7.67
C MET A 287 9.56 10.44 -7.42
N LYS A 288 10.10 11.43 -6.71
CA LYS A 288 11.55 11.49 -6.41
C LYS A 288 12.01 10.30 -5.59
N GLN A 289 11.24 9.92 -4.57
CA GLN A 289 11.56 8.76 -3.73
C GLN A 289 11.46 7.46 -4.53
N GLY A 290 10.43 7.31 -5.37
CA GLY A 290 10.25 6.17 -6.26
C GLY A 290 11.40 6.03 -7.26
N TYR A 291 11.80 7.13 -7.91
CA TYR A 291 12.96 7.17 -8.83
C TYR A 291 14.25 6.72 -8.14
N GLN A 292 14.57 7.28 -6.97
CA GLN A 292 15.78 6.88 -6.22
C GLN A 292 15.74 5.41 -5.78
N ARG A 293 14.56 4.90 -5.42
CA ARG A 293 14.40 3.49 -5.07
C ARG A 293 14.57 2.58 -6.28
N GLU A 294 14.03 2.98 -7.42
CA GLU A 294 14.06 2.19 -8.66
C GLU A 294 15.49 2.03 -9.20
N LEU A 295 16.33 3.04 -9.03
CA LEU A 295 17.75 2.97 -9.40
C LEU A 295 18.53 1.87 -8.66
N ASN A 296 18.04 1.35 -7.53
CA ASN A 296 18.68 0.20 -6.86
C ASN A 296 18.50 -1.13 -7.62
N TYR A 297 17.56 -1.16 -8.58
CA TYR A 297 17.26 -2.33 -9.40
C TYR A 297 17.84 -2.23 -10.82
N ARG A 298 18.66 -1.21 -11.06
CA ARG A 298 19.37 -0.96 -12.32
C ARG A 298 20.67 -1.76 -12.38
N HIS A 299 20.97 -2.30 -13.55
CA HIS A 299 22.22 -2.95 -13.92
C HIS A 299 23.22 -1.95 -14.49
N SER A 300 24.50 -2.30 -14.44
CA SER A 300 25.59 -1.48 -15.01
C SER A 300 25.47 -1.18 -16.51
N ASP A 301 24.75 -2.02 -17.27
CA ASP A 301 24.46 -1.83 -18.69
C ASP A 301 23.27 -0.90 -18.99
N GLY A 302 22.59 -0.41 -17.95
CA GLY A 302 21.41 0.46 -18.07
C GLY A 302 20.07 -0.28 -18.04
N SER A 303 20.06 -1.61 -18.01
CA SER A 303 18.85 -2.41 -17.90
C SER A 303 18.32 -2.47 -16.46
N PHE A 304 17.05 -2.87 -16.31
CA PHE A 304 16.42 -3.06 -15.00
C PHE A 304 15.95 -4.51 -14.85
N SER A 305 16.11 -5.06 -13.65
CA SER A 305 15.55 -6.37 -13.29
C SER A 305 14.83 -6.28 -11.94
N VAL A 306 14.14 -7.33 -11.56
CA VAL A 306 13.27 -7.27 -10.37
C VAL A 306 14.08 -7.17 -9.06
N PHE A 307 15.27 -7.77 -9.01
CA PHE A 307 16.18 -7.71 -7.87
C PHE A 307 17.54 -7.05 -8.19
N GLY A 308 17.61 -6.28 -9.28
CA GLY A 308 18.82 -5.60 -9.74
C GLY A 308 19.97 -6.56 -10.04
N GLU A 309 21.19 -6.16 -9.69
CA GLU A 309 22.43 -6.93 -9.90
C GLU A 309 22.47 -8.32 -9.20
N SER A 310 21.43 -8.67 -8.43
CA SER A 310 21.24 -10.04 -7.91
C SER A 310 20.76 -11.01 -8.98
N ASP A 311 20.09 -10.50 -10.02
CA ASP A 311 19.68 -11.26 -11.19
C ASP A 311 20.83 -11.33 -12.21
N ALA A 312 20.85 -12.37 -13.03
CA ALA A 312 21.92 -12.57 -14.02
C ALA A 312 21.88 -11.58 -15.19
N SER A 313 20.71 -10.97 -15.46
CA SER A 313 20.52 -9.99 -16.52
C SER A 313 19.32 -9.09 -16.23
N GLY A 314 19.28 -7.94 -16.89
CA GLY A 314 18.07 -7.12 -17.01
C GLY A 314 16.93 -7.84 -17.72
N SER A 315 15.72 -7.30 -17.55
CA SER A 315 14.51 -7.76 -18.21
C SER A 315 14.07 -6.77 -19.28
N THR A 316 13.84 -7.24 -20.52
CA THR A 316 13.39 -6.39 -21.64
C THR A 316 12.12 -5.63 -21.27
N TRP A 317 11.14 -6.32 -20.72
CA TRP A 317 9.84 -5.74 -20.39
C TRP A 317 9.94 -4.74 -19.23
N LEU A 318 10.65 -5.06 -18.13
CA LEU A 318 10.76 -4.14 -16.99
C LEU A 318 11.55 -2.88 -17.39
N THR A 319 12.61 -3.07 -18.17
CA THR A 319 13.42 -1.98 -18.68
C THR A 319 12.61 -1.04 -19.58
N ALA A 320 11.78 -1.58 -20.48
CA ALA A 320 10.87 -0.79 -21.29
C ALA A 320 9.86 -0.01 -20.42
N PHE A 321 9.28 -0.65 -19.42
CA PHE A 321 8.34 -0.02 -18.51
C PHE A 321 8.95 1.12 -17.69
N VAL A 322 10.15 0.91 -17.14
CA VAL A 322 10.91 1.93 -16.40
C VAL A 322 11.27 3.08 -17.33
N LEU A 323 11.73 2.80 -18.55
CA LEU A 323 12.05 3.83 -19.55
C LEU A 323 10.83 4.71 -19.87
N LYS A 324 9.67 4.10 -20.15
CA LYS A 324 8.40 4.81 -20.36
C LYS A 324 8.12 5.77 -19.21
N CYS A 325 8.13 5.26 -17.98
CA CYS A 325 7.76 6.04 -16.81
C CYS A 325 8.78 7.14 -16.50
N PHE A 326 10.08 6.86 -16.58
CA PHE A 326 11.13 7.87 -16.35
C PHE A 326 11.13 8.95 -17.43
N GLY A 327 10.89 8.57 -18.69
CA GLY A 327 10.73 9.50 -19.80
C GLY A 327 9.58 10.47 -19.55
N GLN A 328 8.41 9.98 -19.15
CA GLN A 328 7.28 10.84 -18.79
C GLN A 328 7.53 11.68 -17.52
N ALA A 329 8.21 11.10 -16.51
CA ALA A 329 8.52 11.79 -15.25
C ALA A 329 9.56 12.92 -15.42
N SER A 330 10.39 12.88 -16.46
CA SER A 330 11.41 13.90 -16.75
C SER A 330 10.85 15.33 -16.91
N ALA A 331 9.55 15.45 -17.23
CA ALA A 331 8.85 16.73 -17.29
C ALA A 331 8.55 17.35 -15.90
N TYR A 332 8.69 16.57 -14.82
CA TYR A 332 8.28 16.94 -13.46
C TYR A 332 9.40 16.85 -12.43
N ILE A 333 10.32 15.90 -12.60
CA ILE A 333 11.45 15.66 -11.71
C ILE A 333 12.76 15.64 -12.50
N ALA A 334 13.88 15.88 -11.81
CA ALA A 334 15.20 15.76 -12.41
C ALA A 334 15.54 14.27 -12.60
N VAL A 335 15.55 13.81 -13.85
CA VAL A 335 16.00 12.48 -14.27
C VAL A 335 17.30 12.63 -15.05
N ASP A 336 18.30 11.78 -14.79
CA ASP A 336 19.55 11.80 -15.54
C ASP A 336 19.32 11.35 -17.00
N GLN A 337 19.58 12.24 -17.94
CA GLN A 337 19.38 11.96 -19.37
C GLN A 337 20.36 10.91 -19.90
N ASN A 338 21.56 10.81 -19.33
CA ASN A 338 22.52 9.78 -19.74
C ASN A 338 22.01 8.39 -19.35
N ASP A 339 21.36 8.29 -18.19
CA ASP A 339 20.75 7.03 -17.75
C ASP A 339 19.59 6.62 -18.67
N LEU A 340 18.70 7.57 -19.00
CA LEU A 340 17.61 7.33 -19.96
C LEU A 340 18.14 6.89 -21.33
N ASN A 341 19.19 7.54 -21.82
CA ASN A 341 19.79 7.20 -23.10
C ASN A 341 20.43 5.81 -23.07
N LEU A 342 21.16 5.47 -22.00
CA LEU A 342 21.79 4.15 -21.85
C LEU A 342 20.72 3.04 -21.83
N THR A 343 19.64 3.24 -21.07
CA THR A 343 18.50 2.33 -21.00
C THR A 343 17.80 2.17 -22.36
N SER A 344 17.62 3.28 -23.10
CA SER A 344 17.06 3.27 -24.45
C SER A 344 17.96 2.53 -25.45
N GLU A 345 19.27 2.78 -25.41
CA GLU A 345 20.26 2.11 -26.26
C GLU A 345 20.32 0.61 -25.99
N TRP A 346 20.24 0.21 -24.71
CA TRP A 346 20.17 -1.21 -24.34
C TRP A 346 18.95 -1.88 -24.95
N LEU A 347 17.74 -1.29 -24.86
CA LEU A 347 16.54 -1.85 -25.48
C LEU A 347 16.68 -1.95 -27.00
N LYS A 348 17.17 -0.90 -27.66
CA LYS A 348 17.40 -0.88 -29.11
C LYS A 348 18.37 -1.96 -29.57
N SER A 349 19.35 -2.31 -28.73
CA SER A 349 20.32 -3.38 -29.05
C SER A 349 19.71 -4.78 -29.07
N LEU A 350 18.49 -4.96 -28.55
CA LEU A 350 17.75 -6.22 -28.55
C LEU A 350 16.80 -6.38 -29.74
N GLN A 351 16.80 -5.44 -30.68
CA GLN A 351 16.00 -5.55 -31.90
C GLN A 351 16.71 -6.46 -32.93
N ASN A 352 15.99 -7.46 -33.42
CA ASN A 352 16.48 -8.40 -34.43
C ASN A 352 16.34 -7.83 -35.85
N ASP A 353 16.95 -8.52 -36.84
CA ASP A 353 16.88 -8.16 -38.26
C ASP A 353 15.45 -8.18 -38.85
N ASP A 354 14.53 -8.92 -38.22
CA ASP A 354 13.11 -8.95 -38.56
C ASP A 354 12.30 -7.80 -37.91
N GLY A 355 12.98 -6.93 -37.16
CA GLY A 355 12.40 -5.81 -36.45
C GLY A 355 11.75 -6.16 -35.10
N CYS A 356 11.67 -7.43 -34.74
CA CYS A 356 11.12 -7.86 -33.46
C CYS A 356 12.13 -7.73 -32.33
N PHE A 357 11.67 -7.35 -31.12
CA PHE A 357 12.54 -7.31 -29.93
C PHE A 357 12.65 -8.67 -29.25
N GLU A 358 13.87 -9.02 -28.83
CA GLU A 358 14.14 -10.22 -28.06
C GLU A 358 13.70 -10.07 -26.60
N SER A 359 13.07 -11.14 -26.07
CA SER A 359 12.74 -11.25 -24.65
C SER A 359 13.95 -11.74 -23.87
N VAL A 360 14.65 -10.83 -23.20
CA VAL A 360 15.79 -11.13 -22.35
C VAL A 360 15.41 -10.94 -20.87
N GLY A 361 16.05 -11.72 -20.00
CA GLY A 361 15.78 -11.74 -18.57
C GLY A 361 14.49 -12.47 -18.21
N ARG A 362 14.21 -12.49 -16.91
CA ARG A 362 12.98 -13.09 -16.37
C ARG A 362 12.10 -12.00 -15.81
N LEU A 363 10.82 -12.04 -16.17
CA LEU A 363 9.80 -11.32 -15.43
C LEU A 363 9.06 -12.30 -14.54
N PHE A 364 8.74 -11.89 -13.32
CA PHE A 364 7.97 -12.74 -12.44
C PHE A 364 6.46 -12.58 -12.64
N ASN A 365 6.01 -11.57 -13.39
CA ASN A 365 4.61 -11.44 -13.77
C ASN A 365 4.33 -11.82 -15.23
N LYS A 366 3.76 -13.01 -15.45
CA LYS A 366 3.17 -13.38 -16.76
C LYS A 366 1.95 -12.51 -17.12
N ALA A 367 1.33 -11.85 -16.14
CA ALA A 367 0.26 -10.87 -16.29
C ALA A 367 0.71 -9.39 -16.37
N MET A 368 2.00 -9.01 -16.16
CA MET A 368 2.50 -7.68 -16.59
C MET A 368 2.99 -7.74 -18.03
N GLN A 369 3.44 -8.92 -18.47
CA GLN A 369 3.31 -9.31 -19.87
C GLN A 369 1.85 -9.15 -20.33
N GLY A 370 0.87 -9.39 -19.45
CA GLY A 370 -0.57 -9.22 -19.67
C GLY A 370 -1.16 -10.10 -20.78
N GLY A 371 -0.46 -11.17 -21.16
CA GLY A 371 -0.79 -11.93 -22.36
C GLY A 371 0.13 -11.61 -23.53
N VAL A 372 1.16 -10.76 -23.33
CA VAL A 372 2.44 -10.83 -24.05
C VAL A 372 3.06 -12.18 -23.70
N ASP A 373 2.55 -13.24 -24.30
CA ASP A 373 3.23 -14.52 -24.23
C ASP A 373 4.66 -14.29 -24.72
N SER A 374 5.66 -14.76 -23.98
CA SER A 374 7.04 -14.77 -24.46
C SER A 374 7.18 -15.54 -25.79
N GLU A 375 6.14 -16.28 -26.16
CA GLU A 375 5.97 -16.95 -27.45
C GLU A 375 5.47 -16.03 -28.60
N SER A 376 5.03 -14.79 -28.34
CA SER A 376 4.63 -13.81 -29.38
C SER A 376 5.55 -12.58 -29.43
N PRO A 377 6.64 -12.66 -30.22
CA PRO A 377 7.57 -11.54 -30.44
C PRO A 377 6.88 -10.23 -30.86
N SER A 378 5.76 -10.33 -31.60
CA SER A 378 5.00 -9.17 -32.09
C SER A 378 4.40 -8.32 -30.97
N LEU A 379 3.96 -8.96 -29.88
CA LEU A 379 3.26 -8.28 -28.79
C LEU A 379 4.26 -7.62 -27.82
N LEU A 380 5.39 -8.27 -27.56
CA LEU A 380 6.50 -7.64 -26.83
C LEU A 380 7.03 -6.43 -27.62
N THR A 381 7.18 -6.57 -28.93
CA THR A 381 7.60 -5.49 -29.83
C THR A 381 6.64 -4.31 -29.76
N ALA A 382 5.32 -4.54 -29.78
CA ALA A 382 4.33 -3.48 -29.59
C ALA A 382 4.49 -2.76 -28.24
N TYR A 383 4.73 -3.50 -27.15
CA TYR A 383 4.95 -2.92 -25.82
C TYR A 383 6.23 -2.09 -25.72
N VAL A 384 7.35 -2.60 -26.24
CA VAL A 384 8.64 -1.87 -26.28
C VAL A 384 8.50 -0.62 -27.16
N MET A 385 7.81 -0.73 -28.30
CA MET A 385 7.53 0.39 -29.19
C MET A 385 6.73 1.50 -28.48
N ILE A 386 5.65 1.16 -27.77
CA ILE A 386 4.89 2.13 -26.94
C ILE A 386 5.83 2.85 -25.98
N SER A 387 6.66 2.08 -25.28
CA SER A 387 7.55 2.60 -24.23
C SER A 387 8.61 3.55 -24.78
N LEU A 388 9.19 3.23 -25.94
CA LEU A 388 10.15 4.10 -26.64
C LEU A 388 9.50 5.42 -27.09
N ILE A 389 8.32 5.36 -27.74
CA ILE A 389 7.62 6.55 -28.23
C ILE A 389 7.22 7.46 -27.06
N GLU A 390 6.66 6.90 -25.98
CA GLU A 390 6.26 7.67 -24.81
C GLU A 390 7.45 8.23 -24.01
N ALA A 391 8.63 7.62 -24.11
CA ALA A 391 9.87 8.15 -23.55
C ALA A 391 10.51 9.24 -24.42
N GLY A 392 9.96 9.53 -25.61
CA GLY A 392 10.38 10.61 -26.49
C GLY A 392 11.11 10.17 -27.77
N GLU A 393 11.12 8.87 -28.11
CA GLU A 393 11.65 8.39 -29.39
C GLU A 393 10.81 8.92 -30.56
N SER A 394 11.47 9.26 -31.66
CA SER A 394 10.78 9.78 -32.85
C SER A 394 10.07 8.66 -33.61
N ASN A 395 8.81 8.91 -34.00
CA ASN A 395 8.02 8.00 -34.85
C ASN A 395 8.70 7.70 -36.21
N ASN A 396 9.63 8.55 -36.67
CA ASN A 396 10.34 8.38 -37.94
C ASN A 396 11.71 7.68 -37.79
N SER A 397 12.05 7.18 -36.59
CA SER A 397 13.30 6.46 -36.40
C SER A 397 13.25 5.08 -37.07
N THR A 398 14.43 4.55 -37.45
CA THR A 398 14.55 3.23 -38.08
C THR A 398 14.01 2.13 -37.18
N VAL A 399 14.29 2.22 -35.88
CA VAL A 399 13.82 1.31 -34.83
C VAL A 399 12.30 1.16 -34.84
N ILE A 400 11.57 2.27 -34.91
CA ILE A 400 10.09 2.27 -34.93
C ILE A 400 9.58 1.70 -36.26
N SER A 401 10.20 2.04 -37.39
CA SER A 401 9.79 1.49 -38.69
C SER A 401 9.99 -0.02 -38.81
N GLU A 402 11.07 -0.54 -38.24
CA GLU A 402 11.36 -1.99 -38.21
C GLU A 402 10.41 -2.70 -37.23
N ALA A 403 10.13 -2.11 -36.07
CA ALA A 403 9.14 -2.63 -35.11
C ALA A 403 7.73 -2.70 -35.71
N LEU A 404 7.34 -1.71 -36.52
CA LEU A 404 6.07 -1.74 -37.26
C LEU A 404 6.00 -2.90 -38.25
N SER A 405 7.09 -3.23 -38.94
CA SER A 405 7.15 -4.40 -39.83
C SER A 405 6.85 -5.68 -39.04
N CYS A 406 7.56 -5.91 -37.93
CA CYS A 406 7.33 -7.07 -37.07
C CYS A 406 5.87 -7.19 -36.58
N ILE A 407 5.22 -6.07 -36.21
CA ILE A 407 3.83 -6.07 -35.73
C ILE A 407 2.85 -6.41 -36.85
N ASN A 408 3.09 -5.89 -38.05
CA ASN A 408 2.22 -6.07 -39.23
C ASN A 408 2.41 -7.43 -39.91
N ASP A 409 3.62 -8.00 -39.87
CA ASP A 409 3.95 -9.30 -40.46
C ASP A 409 3.49 -10.49 -39.60
N ALA A 410 3.08 -10.22 -38.36
CA ALA A 410 2.60 -11.23 -37.42
C ALA A 410 1.23 -11.82 -37.81
N GLU A 411 1.00 -13.08 -37.45
CA GLU A 411 -0.29 -13.73 -37.69
C GLU A 411 -1.46 -13.00 -36.99
N THR A 412 -2.63 -13.05 -37.62
CA THR A 412 -3.88 -12.48 -37.07
C THR A 412 -4.21 -13.17 -35.75
N THR A 413 -4.42 -12.38 -34.69
CA THR A 413 -4.71 -12.88 -33.34
C THR A 413 -6.13 -12.52 -32.94
N THR A 414 -6.85 -13.48 -32.36
CA THR A 414 -8.19 -13.23 -31.79
C THR A 414 -8.13 -12.87 -30.31
N ASN A 415 -6.95 -12.71 -29.72
CA ASN A 415 -6.80 -12.37 -28.31
C ASN A 415 -7.07 -10.86 -28.11
N PRO A 416 -8.10 -10.49 -27.33
CA PRO A 416 -8.45 -9.08 -27.10
C PRO A 416 -7.29 -8.23 -26.56
N TYR A 417 -6.49 -8.79 -25.66
CA TYR A 417 -5.37 -8.08 -25.06
C TYR A 417 -4.29 -7.75 -26.11
N SER A 418 -3.94 -8.74 -26.94
CA SER A 418 -2.98 -8.54 -28.03
C SER A 418 -3.43 -7.46 -28.99
N LEU A 419 -4.72 -7.47 -29.36
CA LEU A 419 -5.31 -6.46 -30.26
C LEU A 419 -5.30 -5.06 -29.64
N ALA A 420 -5.63 -4.92 -28.35
CA ALA A 420 -5.66 -3.62 -27.68
C ALA A 420 -4.27 -2.96 -27.60
N ILE A 421 -3.22 -3.72 -27.26
CA ILE A 421 -1.85 -3.19 -27.23
C ILE A 421 -1.37 -2.86 -28.64
N LYS A 422 -1.58 -3.74 -29.62
CA LYS A 422 -1.22 -3.46 -31.02
C LYS A 422 -1.93 -2.20 -31.53
N ALA A 423 -3.22 -2.05 -31.27
CA ALA A 423 -3.99 -0.87 -31.64
C ALA A 423 -3.38 0.40 -31.04
N TYR A 424 -3.02 0.38 -29.75
CA TYR A 424 -2.42 1.53 -29.09
C TYR A 424 -1.03 1.87 -29.66
N ALA A 425 -0.20 0.86 -29.87
CA ALA A 425 1.14 1.01 -30.42
C ALA A 425 1.09 1.59 -31.85
N LEU A 426 0.22 1.04 -32.72
CA LEU A 426 0.01 1.54 -34.08
C LEU A 426 -0.57 2.96 -34.09
N ALA A 427 -1.49 3.28 -33.17
CA ALA A 427 -2.05 4.62 -33.03
C ALA A 427 -0.98 5.65 -32.65
N LEU A 428 -0.10 5.33 -31.70
CA LEU A 428 1.03 6.18 -31.30
C LEU A 428 2.02 6.39 -32.46
N ALA A 429 2.30 5.33 -33.22
CA ALA A 429 3.16 5.39 -34.41
C ALA A 429 2.50 6.11 -35.60
N LYS A 430 1.19 6.42 -35.53
CA LYS A 430 0.38 7.01 -36.61
C LYS A 430 0.30 6.13 -37.85
N SER A 431 0.24 4.81 -37.65
CA SER A 431 0.07 3.84 -38.75
C SER A 431 -1.39 3.81 -39.24
N PRO A 432 -1.65 3.78 -40.56
CA PRO A 432 -3.01 3.62 -41.09
C PRO A 432 -3.66 2.28 -40.73
N ASP A 433 -2.85 1.26 -40.40
CA ASP A 433 -3.32 -0.08 -40.04
C ASP A 433 -4.07 -0.10 -38.69
N THR A 434 -3.96 0.98 -37.91
CA THR A 434 -4.66 1.14 -36.63
C THR A 434 -6.17 0.90 -36.75
N GLN A 435 -6.79 1.37 -37.84
CA GLN A 435 -8.25 1.26 -38.02
C GLN A 435 -8.69 -0.19 -38.12
N ALA A 436 -7.97 -1.02 -38.87
CA ALA A 436 -8.31 -2.43 -39.06
C ALA A 436 -8.26 -3.21 -37.72
N ILE A 437 -7.25 -2.94 -36.89
CA ILE A 437 -7.11 -3.58 -35.57
C ILE A 437 -8.18 -3.09 -34.61
N LEU A 438 -8.53 -1.79 -34.63
CA LEU A 438 -9.64 -1.26 -33.82
C LEU A 438 -10.98 -1.88 -34.22
N ASP A 439 -11.25 -2.05 -35.50
CA ASP A 439 -12.48 -2.71 -35.97
C ASP A 439 -12.59 -4.15 -35.46
N GLU A 440 -11.51 -4.91 -35.51
CA GLU A 440 -11.45 -6.28 -34.98
C GLU A 440 -11.66 -6.29 -33.46
N LEU A 441 -10.95 -5.43 -32.73
CA LEU A 441 -11.08 -5.30 -31.27
C LEU A 441 -12.52 -4.94 -30.85
N MET A 442 -13.17 -4.02 -31.56
CA MET A 442 -14.54 -3.62 -31.25
C MET A 442 -15.56 -4.71 -31.58
N ASN A 443 -15.30 -5.52 -32.62
CA ASN A 443 -16.19 -6.61 -33.03
C ASN A 443 -16.27 -7.74 -31.98
N ILE A 444 -15.20 -7.96 -31.20
CA ILE A 444 -15.14 -8.97 -30.15
C ILE A 444 -15.48 -8.42 -28.75
N SER A 445 -15.97 -7.19 -28.66
CA SER A 445 -16.36 -6.59 -27.38
C SER A 445 -17.70 -7.11 -26.85
N THR A 446 -17.81 -7.19 -25.53
CA THR A 446 -19.05 -7.51 -24.82
C THR A 446 -19.67 -6.22 -24.28
N ASN A 447 -20.95 -6.02 -24.54
CA ASN A 447 -21.70 -4.86 -24.07
C ASN A 447 -22.81 -5.30 -23.12
N SER A 448 -22.82 -4.76 -21.91
CA SER A 448 -23.79 -5.08 -20.85
C SER A 448 -24.25 -3.81 -20.13
N ASP A 449 -25.18 -3.96 -19.17
CA ASP A 449 -25.70 -2.85 -18.37
C ASP A 449 -24.61 -2.14 -17.54
N VAL A 450 -23.49 -2.82 -17.25
CA VAL A 450 -22.36 -2.26 -16.49
C VAL A 450 -21.32 -1.58 -17.39
N GLY A 451 -21.41 -1.73 -18.71
CA GLY A 451 -20.56 -1.07 -19.69
C GLY A 451 -20.04 -1.99 -20.79
N LEU A 452 -18.97 -1.56 -21.46
CA LEU A 452 -18.34 -2.27 -22.58
C LEU A 452 -16.97 -2.80 -22.16
N TYR A 453 -16.70 -4.08 -22.38
CA TYR A 453 -15.48 -4.75 -21.95
C TYR A 453 -15.15 -5.96 -22.83
N TRP A 454 -14.04 -6.64 -22.51
CA TRP A 454 -13.58 -7.82 -23.25
C TRP A 454 -13.47 -9.01 -22.32
N GLU A 455 -14.00 -10.15 -22.77
CA GLU A 455 -13.92 -11.43 -22.07
C GLU A 455 -12.81 -12.30 -22.66
N PHE A 456 -12.17 -13.09 -21.79
CA PHE A 456 -11.11 -14.00 -22.19
C PHE A 456 -11.67 -15.41 -22.30
N PRO A 457 -11.51 -16.08 -23.46
CA PRO A 457 -12.08 -17.41 -23.68
C PRO A 457 -11.43 -18.51 -22.83
N ASN A 458 -10.19 -18.29 -22.35
CA ASN A 458 -9.45 -19.22 -21.51
C ASN A 458 -9.61 -18.88 -20.03
N GLN A 459 -10.11 -19.82 -19.22
CA GLN A 459 -10.21 -19.69 -17.74
C GLN A 459 -8.85 -19.41 -17.05
N TYR A 460 -7.73 -19.73 -17.73
CA TYR A 460 -6.38 -19.50 -17.24
C TYR A 460 -5.86 -18.08 -17.55
N GLU A 461 -6.46 -17.40 -18.53
CA GLU A 461 -6.17 -16.00 -18.92
C GLU A 461 -7.21 -15.01 -18.33
N SER A 462 -8.37 -15.49 -17.88
CA SER A 462 -9.44 -14.69 -17.31
C SER A 462 -9.10 -14.17 -15.91
N SER A 463 -8.24 -13.17 -15.82
CA SER A 463 -8.08 -12.34 -14.63
C SER A 463 -8.76 -11.00 -14.85
N ASN A 464 -9.48 -10.49 -13.84
CA ASN A 464 -10.10 -9.17 -13.88
C ASN A 464 -9.07 -8.07 -14.16
N GLY A 465 -7.82 -8.23 -13.69
CA GLY A 465 -6.73 -7.29 -13.98
C GLY A 465 -6.40 -7.18 -15.47
N VAL A 466 -6.28 -8.31 -16.17
CA VAL A 466 -5.97 -8.33 -17.62
C VAL A 466 -7.11 -7.71 -18.44
N ALA A 467 -8.36 -7.93 -18.01
CA ALA A 467 -9.52 -7.31 -18.64
C ALA A 467 -9.55 -5.78 -18.42
N VAL A 468 -9.22 -5.30 -17.23
CA VAL A 468 -9.05 -3.86 -16.94
C VAL A 468 -7.94 -3.25 -17.79
N GLU A 469 -6.80 -3.93 -17.89
CA GLU A 469 -5.66 -3.47 -18.69
C GLU A 469 -6.03 -3.37 -20.18
N THR A 470 -6.69 -4.41 -20.72
CA THR A 470 -7.16 -4.45 -22.12
C THR A 470 -8.12 -3.31 -22.42
N ALA A 471 -9.12 -3.11 -21.54
CA ALA A 471 -10.08 -2.02 -21.67
C ALA A 471 -9.39 -0.64 -21.61
N SER A 472 -8.37 -0.51 -20.77
CA SER A 472 -7.61 0.73 -20.61
C SER A 472 -6.74 1.03 -21.84
N TYR A 473 -6.06 0.02 -22.41
CA TYR A 473 -5.36 0.17 -23.69
C TYR A 473 -6.32 0.49 -24.84
N ALA A 474 -7.51 -0.11 -24.88
CA ALA A 474 -8.52 0.20 -25.88
C ALA A 474 -8.94 1.69 -25.80
N VAL A 475 -9.16 2.23 -24.59
CA VAL A 475 -9.42 3.66 -24.39
C VAL A 475 -8.25 4.51 -24.89
N LEU A 476 -7.02 4.18 -24.49
CA LEU A 476 -5.82 4.92 -24.92
C LEU A 476 -5.64 4.88 -26.44
N ALA A 477 -5.88 3.73 -27.08
CA ALA A 477 -5.85 3.57 -28.52
C ALA A 477 -6.90 4.45 -29.21
N ILE A 478 -8.15 4.42 -28.75
CA ILE A 478 -9.25 5.24 -29.32
C ILE A 478 -8.96 6.74 -29.17
N LEU A 479 -8.50 7.18 -28.00
CA LEU A 479 -8.18 8.58 -27.74
C LEU A 479 -7.00 9.04 -28.61
N THR A 480 -5.96 8.21 -28.74
CA THR A 480 -4.78 8.51 -29.57
C THR A 480 -5.10 8.51 -31.06
N TYR A 481 -5.92 7.56 -31.52
CA TYR A 481 -6.41 7.50 -32.89
C TYR A 481 -7.24 8.75 -33.23
N THR A 482 -8.16 9.15 -32.34
CA THR A 482 -8.96 10.37 -32.52
C THR A 482 -8.07 11.61 -32.65
N GLN A 483 -7.04 11.73 -31.82
CA GLN A 483 -6.11 12.85 -31.87
C GLN A 483 -5.21 12.84 -33.13
N SER A 484 -4.76 11.65 -33.55
CA SER A 484 -3.81 11.51 -34.67
C SER A 484 -4.47 11.62 -36.04
N PHE A 485 -5.70 11.10 -36.17
CA PHE A 485 -6.42 11.02 -37.45
C PHE A 485 -7.63 11.97 -37.55
N SER A 486 -7.97 12.68 -36.46
CA SER A 486 -9.17 13.54 -36.39
C SER A 486 -10.48 12.80 -36.71
N ASP A 487 -10.53 11.50 -36.42
CA ASP A 487 -11.69 10.63 -36.61
C ASP A 487 -12.32 10.27 -35.25
N TYR A 488 -13.61 10.62 -35.10
CA TYR A 488 -14.37 10.46 -33.85
C TYR A 488 -15.28 9.22 -33.86
N SER A 489 -15.18 8.35 -34.87
CA SER A 489 -16.04 7.18 -35.07
C SER A 489 -16.13 6.25 -33.85
N TYR A 490 -15.02 6.06 -33.14
CA TYR A 490 -14.94 5.17 -31.96
C TYR A 490 -15.23 5.86 -30.62
N MET A 491 -15.33 7.20 -30.57
CA MET A 491 -15.48 7.95 -29.31
C MET A 491 -16.74 7.58 -28.51
N LYS A 492 -17.80 7.14 -29.19
CA LYS A 492 -19.04 6.65 -28.56
C LYS A 492 -18.83 5.45 -27.63
N HIS A 493 -17.75 4.71 -27.80
CA HIS A 493 -17.43 3.52 -27.00
C HIS A 493 -16.64 3.84 -25.73
N VAL A 494 -15.99 5.01 -25.65
CA VAL A 494 -15.09 5.36 -24.53
C VAL A 494 -15.85 5.42 -23.20
N LEU A 495 -16.98 6.14 -23.13
CA LEU A 495 -17.73 6.27 -21.88
C LEU A 495 -18.26 4.91 -21.35
N PRO A 496 -18.86 4.03 -22.19
CA PRO A 496 -19.19 2.66 -21.79
C PRO A 496 -18.00 1.86 -21.23
N ILE A 497 -16.81 2.00 -21.83
CA ILE A 497 -15.60 1.31 -21.33
C ILE A 497 -15.17 1.88 -19.96
N ILE A 498 -15.16 3.20 -19.82
CA ILE A 498 -14.81 3.88 -18.56
C ILE A 498 -15.79 3.49 -17.45
N LYS A 499 -17.09 3.41 -17.74
CA LYS A 499 -18.09 2.94 -16.77
C LYS A 499 -17.74 1.54 -16.26
N TRP A 500 -17.42 0.61 -17.16
CA TRP A 500 -17.02 -0.74 -16.79
C TRP A 500 -15.72 -0.78 -15.99
N ILE A 501 -14.66 -0.07 -16.43
CA ILE A 501 -13.37 0.00 -15.71
C ILE A 501 -13.62 0.41 -14.25
N ASN A 502 -14.43 1.43 -14.00
CA ASN A 502 -14.68 1.88 -12.63
C ASN A 502 -15.38 0.84 -11.74
N THR A 503 -16.08 -0.16 -12.30
CA THR A 503 -16.66 -1.27 -11.53
C THR A 503 -15.61 -2.23 -10.95
N GLN A 504 -14.38 -2.21 -11.49
CA GLN A 504 -13.29 -3.12 -11.14
C GLN A 504 -12.31 -2.52 -10.11
N ARG A 505 -12.63 -1.36 -9.52
CA ARG A 505 -11.76 -0.69 -8.55
C ARG A 505 -11.75 -1.38 -7.20
N ASN A 506 -10.67 -1.18 -6.44
CA ASN A 506 -10.58 -1.55 -5.03
C ASN A 506 -10.99 -0.38 -4.11
N GLY A 507 -11.09 -0.61 -2.80
CA GLY A 507 -11.55 0.39 -1.84
C GLY A 507 -10.62 1.61 -1.66
N GLN A 508 -9.41 1.57 -2.24
CA GLN A 508 -8.38 2.62 -2.16
C GLN A 508 -8.22 3.41 -3.46
N GLY A 509 -9.06 3.16 -4.47
CA GLY A 509 -8.99 3.86 -5.75
C GLY A 509 -8.00 3.27 -6.76
N GLY A 510 -7.26 2.21 -6.40
CA GLY A 510 -6.52 1.37 -7.35
C GLY A 510 -7.38 0.24 -7.91
N PHE A 511 -6.74 -0.74 -8.54
CA PHE A 511 -7.39 -1.91 -9.16
C PHE A 511 -6.82 -3.20 -8.55
N VAL A 512 -6.90 -4.33 -9.26
CA VAL A 512 -6.58 -5.66 -8.75
C VAL A 512 -5.07 -5.84 -8.59
N SER A 513 -4.28 -5.34 -9.53
CA SER A 513 -2.84 -5.55 -9.62
C SER A 513 -2.04 -4.24 -9.81
N THR A 514 -0.78 -4.35 -10.22
CA THR A 514 0.09 -3.20 -10.50
C THR A 514 -0.13 -2.62 -11.90
N GLN A 515 -0.12 -3.43 -12.97
CA GLN A 515 -0.25 -2.91 -14.35
C GLN A 515 -1.64 -2.37 -14.64
N ASP A 516 -2.67 -3.14 -14.33
CA ASP A 516 -4.06 -2.71 -14.49
C ASP A 516 -4.30 -1.36 -13.78
N THR A 517 -3.76 -1.17 -12.58
CA THR A 517 -3.84 0.11 -11.87
C THR A 517 -3.14 1.22 -12.64
N ILE A 518 -1.92 0.99 -13.11
CA ILE A 518 -1.11 2.02 -13.78
C ILE A 518 -1.74 2.42 -15.13
N ILE A 519 -2.10 1.44 -15.97
CA ILE A 519 -2.67 1.69 -17.30
C ILE A 519 -4.10 2.22 -17.18
N ALA A 520 -4.92 1.72 -16.24
CA ALA A 520 -6.25 2.28 -15.99
C ALA A 520 -6.18 3.72 -15.51
N LEU A 521 -5.26 4.07 -14.62
CA LEU A 521 -5.08 5.46 -14.21
C LEU A 521 -4.58 6.34 -15.35
N GLN A 522 -3.72 5.83 -16.24
CA GLN A 522 -3.33 6.54 -17.46
C GLN A 522 -4.55 6.82 -18.36
N ALA A 523 -5.38 5.80 -18.61
CA ALA A 523 -6.59 5.91 -19.43
C ALA A 523 -7.63 6.86 -18.81
N LEU A 524 -7.87 6.74 -17.50
CA LEU A 524 -8.78 7.58 -16.75
C LEU A 524 -8.31 9.05 -16.72
N ALA A 525 -7.01 9.29 -16.52
CA ALA A 525 -6.44 10.64 -16.59
C ALA A 525 -6.59 11.24 -17.99
N ALA A 526 -6.33 10.46 -19.04
CA ALA A 526 -6.50 10.90 -20.43
C ALA A 526 -7.97 11.23 -20.76
N PHE A 527 -8.91 10.42 -20.28
CA PHE A 527 -10.34 10.66 -20.44
C PHE A 527 -10.84 11.85 -19.61
N GLN A 528 -10.43 11.97 -18.35
CA GLN A 528 -10.83 13.06 -17.46
C GLN A 528 -10.29 14.41 -17.96
N LYS A 529 -9.11 14.43 -18.58
CA LYS A 529 -8.59 15.60 -19.29
C LYS A 529 -9.53 16.04 -20.42
N LEU A 530 -10.07 15.10 -21.19
CA LEU A 530 -11.04 15.42 -22.24
C LEU A 530 -12.33 15.99 -21.64
N LEU A 531 -12.88 15.33 -20.60
CA LEU A 531 -14.08 15.81 -19.90
C LEU A 531 -13.89 17.21 -19.30
N SER A 532 -12.72 17.51 -18.74
CA SER A 532 -12.43 18.82 -18.14
C SER A 532 -12.36 19.94 -19.19
N VAL A 533 -12.01 19.62 -20.43
CA VAL A 533 -11.91 20.59 -21.54
C VAL A 533 -13.26 20.77 -22.24
N SER A 534 -14.08 19.72 -22.33
CA SER A 534 -15.35 19.73 -23.06
C SER A 534 -16.61 19.81 -22.19
N GLY A 535 -16.48 19.58 -20.88
CA GLY A 535 -17.59 19.54 -19.92
C GLY A 535 -17.98 20.91 -19.37
N GLY A 536 -19.25 21.04 -18.97
CA GLY A 536 -19.72 22.16 -18.16
C GLY A 536 -19.15 22.13 -16.73
N PRO A 537 -19.33 23.22 -15.95
CA PRO A 537 -18.93 23.23 -14.56
C PRO A 537 -19.70 22.16 -13.77
N THR A 538 -19.00 21.45 -12.88
CA THR A 538 -19.63 20.48 -11.98
C THR A 538 -20.36 21.22 -10.87
N ASP A 539 -21.66 20.99 -10.73
CA ASP A 539 -22.48 21.41 -9.58
C ASP A 539 -23.51 20.31 -9.28
N LEU A 540 -23.12 19.38 -8.41
CA LEU A 540 -23.92 18.23 -8.04
C LEU A 540 -24.27 18.26 -6.56
N THR A 541 -25.49 17.84 -6.25
CA THR A 541 -25.92 17.52 -4.90
C THR A 541 -26.21 16.03 -4.82
N VAL A 542 -25.44 15.32 -3.98
CA VAL A 542 -25.61 13.87 -3.79
C VAL A 542 -26.10 13.60 -2.38
N SER A 543 -27.32 13.07 -2.26
CA SER A 543 -27.88 12.64 -0.98
C SER A 543 -27.72 11.14 -0.81
N VAL A 544 -26.99 10.74 0.24
CA VAL A 544 -26.77 9.35 0.63
C VAL A 544 -27.67 9.03 1.83
N THR A 545 -28.61 8.11 1.62
CA THR A 545 -29.57 7.67 2.65
C THR A 545 -29.35 6.21 2.99
N MET A 546 -29.18 5.93 4.28
CA MET A 546 -28.96 4.61 4.87
C MET A 546 -29.83 4.48 6.12
N GLU A 547 -31.01 3.87 5.99
CA GLU A 547 -31.99 3.77 7.08
C GLU A 547 -32.26 5.12 7.78
N ASN A 548 -31.71 5.33 8.98
CA ASN A 548 -31.88 6.54 9.80
C ASN A 548 -30.79 7.61 9.56
N VAL A 549 -29.77 7.30 8.76
CA VAL A 549 -28.68 8.22 8.43
C VAL A 549 -28.97 8.80 7.05
N SER A 550 -29.10 10.13 6.96
CA SER A 550 -29.16 10.85 5.70
C SER A 550 -28.09 11.93 5.70
N LYS A 551 -27.24 11.91 4.67
CA LYS A 551 -26.14 12.86 4.48
C LYS A 551 -26.18 13.39 3.05
N THR A 552 -26.22 14.70 2.92
CA THR A 552 -26.16 15.38 1.62
C THR A 552 -24.77 15.99 1.44
N PHE A 553 -24.17 15.73 0.29
CA PHE A 553 -22.87 16.23 -0.12
C PHE A 553 -23.05 17.16 -1.32
N SER A 554 -22.44 18.34 -1.27
CA SER A 554 -22.36 19.25 -2.42
C SER A 554 -21.00 19.08 -3.08
N ILE A 555 -20.99 18.86 -4.39
CA ILE A 555 -19.82 18.60 -5.22
C ILE A 555 -19.73 19.71 -6.27
N ASN A 556 -18.65 20.47 -6.24
CA ASN A 556 -18.38 21.58 -7.14
C ASN A 556 -16.93 21.52 -7.64
N GLU A 557 -16.57 22.45 -8.53
CA GLU A 557 -15.21 22.55 -9.09
C GLU A 557 -14.09 22.64 -8.05
N GLN A 558 -14.36 23.21 -6.87
CA GLN A 558 -13.35 23.37 -5.81
C GLN A 558 -13.15 22.08 -4.98
N ASN A 559 -14.14 21.20 -4.90
CA ASN A 559 -14.08 20.01 -4.05
C ASN A 559 -14.31 18.69 -4.80
N LYS A 560 -14.40 18.71 -6.14
CA LYS A 560 -14.67 17.49 -6.94
C LYS A 560 -13.62 16.40 -6.79
N LEU A 561 -12.38 16.74 -6.42
CA LEU A 561 -11.32 15.77 -6.10
C LEU A 561 -11.42 15.19 -4.69
N LEU A 562 -12.16 15.83 -3.78
CA LEU A 562 -12.30 15.39 -2.40
C LEU A 562 -13.30 14.24 -2.32
N GLN A 563 -12.86 13.09 -1.84
CA GLN A 563 -13.76 11.98 -1.55
C GLN A 563 -14.53 12.28 -0.25
N GLN A 564 -15.85 12.32 -0.34
CA GLN A 564 -16.71 12.55 0.81
C GLN A 564 -17.38 11.23 1.18
N SER A 565 -17.24 10.79 2.44
CA SER A 565 -17.70 9.47 2.87
C SER A 565 -18.54 9.48 4.14
N VAL A 566 -19.37 8.44 4.28
CA VAL A 566 -20.20 8.15 5.45
C VAL A 566 -20.06 6.68 5.81
N ALA A 567 -19.70 6.40 7.06
CA ALA A 567 -19.56 5.02 7.55
C ALA A 567 -20.92 4.34 7.67
N PHE A 568 -20.95 3.03 7.42
CA PHE A 568 -22.15 2.22 7.62
C PHE A 568 -22.51 2.18 9.11
N PRO A 569 -23.78 2.46 9.49
CA PRO A 569 -24.20 2.35 10.89
C PRO A 569 -24.26 0.89 11.35
N THR A 570 -24.78 0.02 10.49
CA THR A 570 -24.93 -1.43 10.70
C THR A 570 -24.83 -2.14 9.34
N VAL A 571 -24.62 -3.46 9.37
CA VAL A 571 -24.69 -4.35 8.18
C VAL A 571 -25.57 -5.54 8.59
N PRO A 572 -26.53 -6.00 7.76
CA PRO A 572 -26.84 -5.57 6.40
C PRO A 572 -27.44 -4.16 6.33
N ILE A 573 -27.29 -3.49 5.19
CA ILE A 573 -27.79 -2.13 4.96
C ILE A 573 -28.22 -1.92 3.50
N SER A 574 -29.23 -1.09 3.29
CA SER A 574 -29.61 -0.59 1.96
C SER A 574 -29.18 0.87 1.85
N ILE A 575 -28.43 1.19 0.79
CA ILE A 575 -27.86 2.50 0.53
C ILE A 575 -28.54 3.08 -0.70
N THR A 576 -29.17 4.25 -0.57
CA THR A 576 -29.72 4.98 -1.71
C THR A 576 -28.92 6.25 -1.95
N PHE A 577 -28.42 6.40 -3.17
CA PHE A 577 -27.80 7.61 -3.69
C PHE A 577 -28.82 8.34 -4.58
N ASP A 578 -29.08 9.60 -4.27
CA ASP A 578 -29.85 10.52 -5.09
C ASP A 578 -28.90 11.60 -5.62
N VAL A 579 -28.64 11.56 -6.93
CA VAL A 579 -27.72 12.47 -7.62
C VAL A 579 -28.52 13.47 -8.44
N ASP A 580 -28.40 14.74 -8.07
CA ASP A 580 -29.10 15.88 -8.66
C ASP A 580 -28.10 16.95 -9.12
N GLY A 581 -28.40 17.67 -10.21
CA GLY A 581 -27.58 18.75 -10.76
C GLY A 581 -26.92 18.47 -12.12
N GLU A 582 -25.83 19.20 -12.42
CA GLU A 582 -25.06 19.09 -13.67
C GLU A 582 -23.64 18.58 -13.38
N GLY A 583 -23.24 17.52 -14.09
CA GLY A 583 -21.89 16.97 -14.03
C GLY A 583 -21.85 15.46 -13.81
N CYS A 584 -20.68 14.94 -13.45
CA CYS A 584 -20.49 13.53 -13.17
C CYS A 584 -20.01 13.27 -11.74
N ALA A 585 -20.46 12.16 -11.16
CA ALA A 585 -20.01 11.67 -9.86
C ALA A 585 -19.70 10.18 -9.92
N LEU A 586 -18.67 9.77 -9.19
CA LEU A 586 -18.37 8.38 -8.89
C LEU A 586 -18.95 8.05 -7.51
N LEU A 587 -19.86 7.09 -7.50
CA LEU A 587 -20.46 6.52 -6.31
C LEU A 587 -19.67 5.27 -5.91
N GLN A 588 -19.42 5.10 -4.62
CA GLN A 588 -18.64 3.99 -4.08
C GLN A 588 -19.29 3.46 -2.80
N ALA A 589 -19.32 2.14 -2.63
CA ALA A 589 -19.59 1.47 -1.38
C ALA A 589 -18.53 0.40 -1.14
N VAL A 590 -17.94 0.39 0.05
CA VAL A 590 -16.90 -0.56 0.45
C VAL A 590 -17.38 -1.32 1.68
N LEU A 591 -17.47 -2.64 1.57
CA LEU A 591 -17.77 -3.54 2.66
C LEU A 591 -16.49 -4.30 3.04
N ARG A 592 -16.21 -4.38 4.33
CA ARG A 592 -15.08 -5.13 4.90
C ARG A 592 -15.60 -6.02 6.01
N TYR A 593 -15.22 -7.29 5.97
CA TYR A 593 -15.53 -8.24 7.04
C TYR A 593 -14.39 -9.25 7.19
N ASN A 594 -14.39 -9.98 8.30
CA ASN A 594 -13.41 -11.00 8.55
C ASN A 594 -14.08 -12.37 8.53
N VAL A 595 -13.47 -13.36 7.88
CA VAL A 595 -13.92 -14.76 7.88
C VAL A 595 -12.96 -15.63 8.67
N GLN A 596 -13.49 -16.66 9.34
CA GLN A 596 -12.66 -17.55 10.15
C GLN A 596 -11.75 -18.42 9.29
N GLU A 597 -12.27 -18.95 8.19
CA GLU A 597 -11.53 -19.72 7.21
C GLU A 597 -11.47 -18.86 5.95
N GLY A 598 -10.27 -18.63 5.44
CA GLY A 598 -10.13 -17.86 4.23
C GLY A 598 -10.59 -18.70 3.03
N GLU A 599 -10.79 -18.02 1.90
CA GLU A 599 -11.15 -18.71 0.68
C GLU A 599 -10.09 -19.75 0.32
N ILE A 600 -10.57 -20.95 0.01
CA ILE A 600 -9.75 -22.02 -0.54
C ILE A 600 -9.93 -21.91 -2.05
N ASN A 601 -9.06 -21.14 -2.70
CA ASN A 601 -8.83 -21.36 -4.12
C ASN A 601 -7.76 -22.45 -4.20
N GLU A 602 -8.09 -23.60 -4.79
CA GLU A 602 -7.19 -24.75 -4.92
C GLU A 602 -6.05 -24.47 -5.92
N ALA A 603 -5.50 -23.27 -5.94
CA ALA A 603 -4.32 -22.93 -6.74
C ALA A 603 -3.02 -23.34 -6.05
N PHE A 604 -3.02 -23.34 -4.71
CA PHE A 604 -1.87 -23.72 -3.89
C PHE A 604 -2.24 -24.79 -2.87
N SER A 605 -1.36 -25.77 -2.66
CA SER A 605 -1.37 -26.58 -1.46
C SER A 605 -0.72 -25.79 -0.33
N LEU A 606 -1.28 -25.88 0.89
CA LEU A 606 -0.72 -25.17 2.05
C LEU A 606 -0.76 -26.05 3.29
N ASN A 607 0.42 -26.37 3.83
CA ASN A 607 0.57 -27.07 5.08
C ASN A 607 1.37 -26.24 6.08
N VAL A 608 0.86 -26.13 7.31
CA VAL A 608 1.47 -25.35 8.38
C VAL A 608 1.61 -26.26 9.58
N THR A 609 2.84 -26.37 10.08
CA THR A 609 3.18 -27.18 11.25
C THR A 609 3.95 -26.33 12.24
N THR A 610 3.71 -26.57 13.52
CA THR A 610 4.33 -25.82 14.62
C THR A 610 4.88 -26.75 15.66
N THR A 611 6.13 -26.54 16.06
CA THR A 611 6.82 -27.37 17.06
C THR A 611 7.38 -26.51 18.18
N THR A 612 7.58 -27.10 19.35
CA THR A 612 8.32 -26.45 20.44
C THR A 612 9.81 -26.71 20.26
N GLU A 613 10.65 -25.67 20.32
CA GLU A 613 12.10 -25.87 20.27
C GLU A 613 12.59 -26.43 21.62
N PRO A 614 13.56 -27.36 21.60
CA PRO A 614 14.16 -27.87 22.83
C PRO A 614 14.81 -26.73 23.63
N GLY A 615 14.39 -26.53 24.88
CA GLY A 615 14.93 -25.49 25.73
C GLY A 615 14.30 -25.49 27.12
N ALA A 616 15.02 -24.93 28.12
CA ALA A 616 14.61 -24.99 29.52
C ALA A 616 13.27 -24.29 29.83
N THR A 617 12.87 -23.29 29.02
CA THR A 617 11.66 -22.48 29.27
C THR A 617 10.55 -22.70 28.25
N CYS A 618 10.79 -23.43 27.15
CA CYS A 618 9.79 -23.75 26.12
C CYS A 618 9.11 -22.53 25.46
N GLU A 619 9.75 -21.37 25.60
CA GLU A 619 9.30 -20.07 25.13
C GLU A 619 9.56 -19.86 23.63
N THR A 620 10.43 -20.69 23.04
CA THR A 620 10.72 -20.64 21.61
C THR A 620 9.92 -21.73 20.90
N LYS A 621 9.16 -21.32 19.89
CA LYS A 621 8.44 -22.23 18.98
C LYS A 621 9.03 -22.09 17.58
N ARG A 622 8.81 -23.08 16.74
CA ARG A 622 9.20 -23.06 15.33
C ARG A 622 7.96 -23.21 14.46
N ILE A 623 7.82 -22.34 13.48
CA ILE A 623 6.80 -22.45 12.43
C ILE A 623 7.49 -23.07 11.21
N LYS A 624 6.84 -24.05 10.59
CA LYS A 624 7.21 -24.58 9.28
C LYS A 624 6.00 -24.52 8.35
N VAL A 625 6.15 -23.77 7.26
CA VAL A 625 5.14 -23.60 6.21
C VAL A 625 5.65 -24.28 4.95
N CYS A 626 4.85 -25.18 4.40
CA CYS A 626 5.12 -25.86 3.13
C CYS A 626 3.99 -25.57 2.14
N THR A 627 4.35 -25.34 0.89
CA THR A 627 3.39 -25.01 -0.17
C THR A 627 3.89 -25.48 -1.54
N ALA A 628 2.96 -25.84 -2.41
CA ALA A 628 3.20 -26.16 -3.80
C ALA A 628 2.09 -25.54 -4.67
N TYR A 629 2.39 -25.26 -5.93
CA TYR A 629 1.41 -24.78 -6.91
C TYR A 629 0.79 -25.96 -7.65
N ILE A 630 -0.54 -26.01 -7.70
CA ILE A 630 -1.27 -27.21 -8.15
C ILE A 630 -2.08 -26.98 -9.43
N LEU A 631 -2.05 -25.78 -10.01
CA LEU A 631 -2.73 -25.51 -11.27
C LEU A 631 -1.98 -26.11 -12.48
N PRO A 632 -2.68 -26.43 -13.59
CA PRO A 632 -2.11 -27.13 -14.76
C PRO A 632 -1.00 -26.37 -15.52
N ASP A 633 -0.86 -25.06 -15.32
CA ASP A 633 0.22 -24.24 -15.87
C ASP A 633 1.57 -24.42 -15.16
N ASN A 634 1.65 -25.40 -14.24
CA ASN A 634 2.83 -25.98 -13.57
C ASN A 634 3.64 -25.02 -12.66
N LYS A 635 3.52 -23.70 -12.84
CA LYS A 635 4.26 -22.69 -12.09
C LYS A 635 3.45 -21.41 -11.90
N SER A 636 3.41 -20.93 -10.66
CA SER A 636 2.84 -19.62 -10.34
C SER A 636 3.70 -18.49 -10.93
N ASN A 637 3.18 -17.27 -10.89
CA ASN A 637 4.01 -16.07 -10.96
C ASN A 637 4.78 -15.90 -9.64
N MET A 638 5.31 -14.71 -9.38
CA MET A 638 5.77 -14.34 -8.05
C MET A 638 4.68 -14.59 -7.01
N ALA A 639 5.02 -15.32 -5.96
CA ALA A 639 4.11 -15.65 -4.88
C ALA A 639 4.58 -15.00 -3.57
N ILE A 640 3.61 -14.63 -2.72
CA ILE A 640 3.87 -14.13 -1.39
C ILE A 640 3.33 -15.10 -0.36
N ILE A 641 4.16 -15.44 0.62
CA ILE A 641 3.77 -16.18 1.82
C ILE A 641 3.67 -15.17 2.96
N GLU A 642 2.45 -14.81 3.35
CA GLU A 642 2.12 -13.94 4.48
C GLU A 642 1.79 -14.79 5.72
N ILE A 643 2.47 -14.51 6.83
CA ILE A 643 2.35 -15.23 8.09
C ILE A 643 2.06 -14.22 9.20
N ASP A 644 0.84 -14.21 9.72
CA ASP A 644 0.48 -13.48 10.93
C ASP A 644 0.83 -14.35 12.16
N VAL A 645 1.78 -13.86 12.95
CA VAL A 645 2.25 -14.55 14.15
C VAL A 645 1.21 -14.43 15.27
N VAL A 646 1.05 -15.51 16.04
CA VAL A 646 0.17 -15.53 17.23
C VAL A 646 0.57 -14.42 18.21
N SER A 647 -0.42 -13.69 18.74
CA SER A 647 -0.21 -12.59 19.69
C SER A 647 0.67 -13.01 20.86
N GLY A 648 1.59 -12.13 21.24
CA GLY A 648 2.57 -12.41 22.31
C GLY A 648 3.80 -13.20 21.86
N TYR A 649 3.94 -13.53 20.58
CA TYR A 649 5.18 -14.07 20.00
C TYR A 649 5.81 -13.09 19.01
N ILE A 650 7.13 -13.15 18.88
CA ILE A 650 7.93 -12.28 18.01
C ILE A 650 8.80 -13.15 17.11
N PRO A 651 8.82 -12.93 15.78
CA PRO A 651 9.69 -13.68 14.87
C PRO A 651 11.17 -13.41 15.13
N GLU A 652 12.00 -14.45 15.12
CA GLU A 652 13.44 -14.33 15.27
C GLU A 652 14.05 -13.82 13.97
N ARG A 653 14.71 -12.67 14.03
CA ARG A 653 15.17 -11.97 12.81
C ARG A 653 16.30 -12.72 12.12
N ALA A 654 17.20 -13.32 12.89
CA ALA A 654 18.35 -14.04 12.40
C ALA A 654 17.94 -15.23 11.49
N ASP A 655 16.96 -16.02 11.91
CA ASP A 655 16.45 -17.15 11.11
C ASP A 655 15.87 -16.68 9.76
N LEU A 656 15.14 -15.56 9.78
CA LEU A 656 14.60 -14.96 8.57
C LEU A 656 15.69 -14.35 7.69
N ASP A 657 16.76 -13.79 8.27
CA ASP A 657 17.92 -13.26 7.53
C ASP A 657 18.67 -14.40 6.84
N GLU A 658 18.84 -15.54 7.53
CA GLU A 658 19.44 -16.75 6.98
C GLU A 658 18.59 -17.38 5.86
N LEU A 659 17.26 -17.43 6.04
CA LEU A 659 16.32 -17.97 5.06
C LEU A 659 16.42 -17.25 3.71
N VAL A 660 16.54 -15.92 3.73
CA VAL A 660 16.64 -15.09 2.53
C VAL A 660 18.10 -14.99 2.04
N GLY A 661 19.07 -14.99 2.96
CA GLY A 661 20.48 -14.79 2.68
C GLY A 661 20.72 -13.47 1.93
N ASN A 662 21.45 -13.54 0.81
CA ASN A 662 21.67 -12.41 -0.09
C ASN A 662 20.54 -12.22 -1.13
N GLY A 663 19.42 -12.94 -1.02
CA GLY A 663 18.33 -12.91 -2.00
C GLY A 663 18.59 -13.72 -3.27
N THR A 664 19.68 -14.49 -3.33
CA THR A 664 20.05 -15.33 -4.49
C THR A 664 19.40 -16.71 -4.48
N GLY A 665 18.76 -17.09 -3.36
CA GLY A 665 18.09 -18.38 -3.20
C GLY A 665 16.64 -18.40 -3.71
N LEU A 666 15.87 -19.37 -3.22
CA LEU A 666 14.43 -19.50 -3.50
C LEU A 666 13.61 -18.36 -2.86
N PHE A 667 13.93 -18.01 -1.61
CA PHE A 667 13.31 -16.91 -0.88
C PHE A 667 14.10 -15.63 -1.14
N LYS A 668 13.49 -14.70 -1.86
CA LYS A 668 14.21 -13.54 -2.42
C LYS A 668 14.26 -12.36 -1.46
N ARG A 669 13.20 -12.16 -0.69
CA ARG A 669 13.06 -11.02 0.22
C ARG A 669 12.12 -11.35 1.38
N LYS A 670 12.30 -10.62 2.48
CA LYS A 670 11.38 -10.61 3.61
C LYS A 670 10.94 -9.19 3.97
N GLU A 671 9.73 -9.07 4.47
CA GLU A 671 9.21 -7.87 5.11
C GLU A 671 8.54 -8.25 6.43
N ILE A 672 8.76 -7.43 7.46
CA ILE A 672 8.17 -7.65 8.79
C ILE A 672 7.39 -6.40 9.15
N ASP A 673 6.07 -6.54 9.20
CA ASP A 673 5.13 -5.48 9.59
C ASP A 673 4.43 -5.87 10.89
N VAL A 674 4.86 -5.28 12.01
CA VAL A 674 4.35 -5.55 13.36
C VAL A 674 4.43 -7.05 13.74
N SER A 675 3.36 -7.82 13.54
CA SER A 675 3.26 -9.28 13.77
C SER A 675 3.32 -10.12 12.50
N LYS A 676 3.23 -9.48 11.32
CA LYS A 676 3.16 -10.15 10.03
C LYS A 676 4.54 -10.27 9.40
N VAL A 677 4.87 -11.48 8.97
CA VAL A 677 6.06 -11.77 8.16
C VAL A 677 5.59 -12.06 6.74
N LYS A 678 6.14 -11.35 5.76
CA LYS A 678 5.89 -11.59 4.34
C LYS A 678 7.17 -12.06 3.69
N ILE A 679 7.12 -13.19 3.01
CA ILE A 679 8.25 -13.77 2.28
C ILE A 679 7.91 -13.80 0.80
N TYR A 680 8.84 -13.31 -0.01
CA TYR A 680 8.72 -13.25 -1.46
C TYR A 680 9.42 -14.45 -2.09
N VAL A 681 8.69 -15.13 -2.97
CA VAL A 681 9.16 -16.28 -3.73
C VAL A 681 9.02 -15.96 -5.22
N GLU A 682 10.09 -16.22 -5.98
CA GLU A 682 10.15 -15.97 -7.43
C GLU A 682 9.06 -16.73 -8.19
N GLU A 683 8.94 -18.03 -7.93
CA GLU A 683 7.87 -18.88 -8.46
C GLU A 683 7.67 -20.06 -7.50
N ILE A 684 6.46 -20.58 -7.44
CA ILE A 684 6.15 -21.84 -6.77
C ILE A 684 5.72 -22.82 -7.85
N THR A 685 6.34 -24.00 -7.85
CA THR A 685 6.03 -25.06 -8.82
C THR A 685 5.23 -26.17 -8.12
N ALA A 686 4.91 -27.24 -8.85
CA ALA A 686 4.35 -28.45 -8.25
C ALA A 686 5.28 -29.12 -7.22
N GLU A 687 6.57 -28.80 -7.21
CA GLU A 687 7.50 -29.24 -6.16
C GLU A 687 7.25 -28.46 -4.86
N GLU A 688 7.00 -29.19 -3.77
CA GLU A 688 6.73 -28.58 -2.47
C GLU A 688 7.96 -27.87 -1.92
N ILE A 689 7.80 -26.58 -1.64
CA ILE A 689 8.80 -25.76 -0.98
C ILE A 689 8.41 -25.53 0.47
N CYS A 690 9.39 -25.52 1.38
CA CYS A 690 9.14 -25.27 2.79
C CYS A 690 10.05 -24.17 3.33
N LEU A 691 9.48 -23.26 4.12
CA LEU A 691 10.23 -22.33 4.97
C LEU A 691 10.02 -22.68 6.43
N SER A 692 11.02 -22.37 7.26
CA SER A 692 10.92 -22.53 8.70
C SER A 692 11.74 -21.50 9.45
N PHE A 693 11.17 -20.94 10.51
CA PHE A 693 11.85 -19.98 11.38
C PHE A 693 11.30 -20.08 12.81
N ARG A 694 12.11 -19.63 13.77
CA ARG A 694 11.72 -19.59 15.18
C ARG A 694 10.94 -18.31 15.50
N ILE A 695 10.00 -18.45 16.42
CA ILE A 695 9.30 -17.37 17.10
C ILE A 695 9.60 -17.49 18.59
N ARG A 696 9.85 -16.36 19.25
CA ARG A 696 10.13 -16.31 20.69
C ARG A 696 8.98 -15.66 21.43
N LYS A 697 8.71 -16.12 22.65
CA LYS A 697 7.72 -15.53 23.53
C LYS A 697 8.12 -14.09 23.88
N GLY A 698 7.22 -13.16 23.59
CA GLY A 698 7.26 -11.77 23.99
C GLY A 698 6.39 -11.52 25.22
N PRO A 699 5.67 -10.39 25.29
CA PRO A 699 4.72 -10.12 26.37
C PRO A 699 3.61 -11.17 26.45
N ASP A 700 3.20 -11.51 27.68
CA ASP A 700 2.21 -12.56 27.93
C ASP A 700 0.82 -12.16 27.43
N VAL A 701 0.21 -13.05 26.65
CA VAL A 701 -1.17 -12.97 26.14
C VAL A 701 -1.88 -14.26 26.51
N GLU A 702 -3.03 -14.14 27.18
CA GLU A 702 -3.89 -15.23 27.56
C GLU A 702 -4.94 -15.49 26.48
N ASN A 703 -5.27 -16.77 26.26
CA ASN A 703 -6.21 -17.23 25.24
C ASN A 703 -5.92 -16.63 23.85
N PRO A 704 -4.67 -16.68 23.36
CA PRO A 704 -4.33 -16.08 22.08
C PRO A 704 -5.12 -16.78 20.97
N LYS A 705 -5.67 -15.98 20.06
CA LYS A 705 -6.39 -16.46 18.89
C LYS A 705 -5.41 -17.07 17.88
N PRO A 706 -5.87 -17.98 17.01
CA PRO A 706 -5.02 -18.61 16.00
C PRO A 706 -4.28 -17.58 15.13
N GLY A 707 -3.05 -17.93 14.76
CA GLY A 707 -2.31 -17.23 13.70
C GLY A 707 -2.85 -17.63 12.33
N THR A 708 -2.49 -16.85 11.31
CA THR A 708 -2.91 -17.13 9.94
C THR A 708 -1.71 -17.22 9.02
N VAL A 709 -1.79 -18.10 8.03
CA VAL A 709 -0.86 -18.19 6.91
C VAL A 709 -1.67 -18.06 5.63
N LYS A 710 -1.20 -17.23 4.72
CA LYS A 710 -1.79 -17.02 3.40
C LYS A 710 -0.67 -17.11 2.37
N VAL A 711 -0.85 -17.96 1.36
CA VAL A 711 -0.04 -17.95 0.14
C VAL A 711 -0.91 -17.47 -1.00
N TYR A 712 -0.40 -16.58 -1.82
CA TYR A 712 -1.14 -16.07 -2.99
C TYR A 712 -0.18 -15.69 -4.11
N ASP A 713 -0.65 -15.85 -5.33
CA ASP A 713 -0.01 -15.28 -6.50
C ASP A 713 -0.16 -13.76 -6.44
N TYR A 714 0.93 -13.02 -6.55
CA TYR A 714 0.94 -11.57 -6.36
C TYR A 714 0.15 -10.84 -7.46
N TYR A 715 0.02 -11.43 -8.64
CA TYR A 715 -0.57 -10.77 -9.80
C TYR A 715 -1.93 -11.34 -10.19
N LYS A 716 -2.24 -12.53 -9.69
CA LYS A 716 -3.58 -13.11 -9.69
C LYS A 716 -3.97 -13.41 -8.24
N PRO A 717 -4.28 -12.39 -7.40
CA PRO A 717 -4.59 -12.61 -5.98
C PRO A 717 -5.78 -13.56 -5.74
N GLU A 718 -6.62 -13.76 -6.75
CA GLU A 718 -7.64 -14.81 -6.78
C GLU A 718 -7.06 -16.21 -6.53
N ASN A 719 -5.85 -16.48 -7.03
CA ASN A 719 -5.11 -17.72 -6.81
C ASN A 719 -4.41 -17.66 -5.45
N GLN A 720 -5.06 -18.22 -4.44
CA GLN A 720 -4.59 -18.15 -3.05
C GLN A 720 -5.01 -19.37 -2.24
N ALA A 721 -4.18 -19.75 -1.27
CA ALA A 721 -4.56 -20.69 -0.22
C ALA A 721 -4.30 -20.09 1.15
N SER A 722 -5.14 -20.42 2.11
CA SER A 722 -5.07 -19.85 3.45
C SER A 722 -5.34 -20.90 4.52
N LYS A 723 -4.65 -20.78 5.65
CA LYS A 723 -4.76 -21.74 6.77
C LYS A 723 -4.54 -21.06 8.11
N ARG A 724 -5.36 -21.44 9.10
CA ARG A 724 -5.14 -21.07 10.50
C ARG A 724 -4.21 -22.06 11.17
N TYR A 725 -3.42 -21.59 12.13
CA TYR A 725 -2.61 -22.46 12.98
C TYR A 725 -2.63 -21.99 14.43
N THR A 726 -2.42 -22.94 15.34
CA THR A 726 -2.24 -22.69 16.77
C THR A 726 -0.85 -23.13 17.17
N LEU A 727 -0.37 -22.64 18.31
CA LEU A 727 0.91 -23.08 18.87
C LEU A 727 0.70 -24.25 19.82
N PRO A 728 1.65 -25.20 19.88
CA PRO A 728 1.61 -26.29 20.84
C PRO A 728 1.62 -25.73 22.27
N PRO A 729 0.87 -26.36 23.20
CA PRO A 729 0.80 -25.90 24.57
C PRO A 729 2.18 -25.95 25.25
N PRO A 730 2.45 -25.11 26.26
CA PRO A 730 3.73 -25.12 26.98
C PRO A 730 4.06 -26.45 27.67
N THR A 731 3.06 -27.31 27.86
CA THR A 731 3.16 -28.60 28.57
C THR A 731 3.83 -29.71 27.76
N GLU A 732 4.08 -29.53 26.47
CA GLU A 732 4.76 -30.53 25.61
C GLU A 732 6.28 -30.65 25.84
N CYS A 733 6.82 -29.99 26.87
CA CYS A 733 8.24 -30.07 27.21
C CYS A 733 8.63 -31.24 28.12
N ALA A 734 7.80 -32.27 28.20
CA ALA A 734 8.13 -33.50 28.90
C ALA A 734 8.72 -34.52 27.91
N ASP A 735 10.06 -34.50 27.83
CA ASP A 735 11.01 -35.63 27.79
C ASP A 735 12.23 -35.36 26.90
#